data_AF-A0AAD9RMT1-F1
#
_entry.id   AF-A0AAD9RMT1-F1
#
_cell.length_a   1.000
_cell.length_b   1.000
_cell.length_c   1.000
_cell.angle_alpha   90.00
_cell.angle_beta   90.00
_cell.angle_gamma   90.00
#
_symmetry.space_group_name_H-M   'P 1'
#
loop_
_entity.id
_entity.type
_entity.pdbx_description
1 polymer ?
#
loop_
_entity_poly.entity_id
_entity_poly.type
_entity_poly.pdbx_seq_one_letter_code
_entity_poly.pdbx_strand_id
1 'polypeptide(L)'
;MTVLCYLRRNAVGTLQNFQSRSTYLRKSLRIFLRNASSFIPKRVLIVSKLTRYHFERLRASDLNEEQFKRKLLERGSNYDSLLAGHRATKEVENEVVKVLKKMNIEYKKVDRSTISRSSVMWADLVLPIGGDEAGEYSILMRSRIRTTLKGEDIWEPPFHMHEEGRLVGVERFFSADQLQTPSPDQLNQRQLPWLALNEAFVAEILAAKTSTLLMKFDDKENFYKIKSSGLCISTGTGSTSWYKAINSITPQVVQQILSLADSKRNTTDVEIDRICSDFNGSLYMHPEEDKLCYAIRDAMATEVWPVPKCLQRYSSCKKLTVKSLCLDGGLVLDGGIALGVIPKGHRCGSHQRYFRTMEEDDREIRTAVENILSGSINSQRSSYTQQSLTRMSDIVLSEDLIAGERHGGRMSNVRRFFCLFVTFDLLLTVLMWLICTMIAGESIQTAFMSQVVHYRIKTSLFDIVMAAICRFTVLLLFYALLHLNHWIIVAISTATTCAFLLTKVFLFDWTACNQPVFQVLLILSSFVLSWAEAWFFDFRVIPQETHARNWIQNMSDTERAPLIRAVTADPRQYSSVEPSRTFYTPVDSPAHSDTDEDISRRQDPTRKLSRTNEVFIPKPLPKLTTDMIAEYKRIASSLMKDCHGLLTSKDWKTEITTSNGDVVSCMPINKSEGKIMKITGTIDAPANMLINWLFDDIEATPTWNKLVTESIKLQCIDEDTDIIYQATSPQGGGMIGARDFIILRHRSKYGDYYVSSGMSVTIKAFPNRKNVVRGENGVSCLAAEESPDGDSSKCRFTWILNTNLKGWLPQKLVDRSLSTALINFMFYLRKHLDEYQRNTAT
;
A
#
# COMPACT_ATOMS: atom_id res chain seq x y z
N MET A 1 40.63 29.15 1.91
CA MET A 1 40.31 30.22 0.93
C MET A 1 40.88 29.79 -0.41
N THR A 2 40.16 29.04 -1.26
CA THR A 2 40.79 28.63 -2.53
C THR A 2 39.81 28.10 -3.60
N VAL A 3 40.19 28.36 -4.85
CA VAL A 3 39.51 28.06 -6.13
C VAL A 3 38.39 29.04 -6.49
N LEU A 4 37.13 28.91 -6.05
CA LEU A 4 36.06 29.75 -6.66
C LEU A 4 36.07 31.24 -6.32
N CYS A 5 36.37 31.61 -5.06
CA CYS A 5 36.57 33.02 -4.70
C CYS A 5 37.82 33.65 -5.33
N TYR A 6 38.78 32.84 -5.80
CA TYR A 6 39.94 33.31 -6.56
C TYR A 6 39.61 33.41 -8.06
N LEU A 7 38.73 32.55 -8.57
CA LEU A 7 38.29 32.52 -9.97
C LEU A 7 37.55 33.79 -10.42
N ARG A 8 36.81 34.43 -9.51
CA ARG A 8 36.09 35.68 -9.80
C ARG A 8 36.96 36.94 -9.71
N ARG A 9 38.18 36.86 -9.17
CA ARG A 9 38.96 38.05 -8.76
C ARG A 9 40.01 38.56 -9.77
N ASN A 10 40.25 37.85 -10.88
CA ASN A 10 41.27 38.25 -11.87
C ASN A 10 40.72 38.48 -13.29
N ALA A 11 39.68 39.29 -13.42
CA ALA A 11 39.39 39.99 -14.67
C ALA A 11 38.69 41.33 -14.41
N VAL A 12 39.43 42.41 -14.67
CA VAL A 12 39.05 43.83 -14.74
C VAL A 12 39.03 44.60 -13.42
N GLY A 13 39.72 45.74 -13.43
CA GLY A 13 40.23 46.46 -12.25
C GLY A 13 39.25 47.41 -11.56
N THR A 14 39.53 47.57 -10.26
CA THR A 14 39.59 48.81 -9.47
C THR A 14 38.43 49.83 -9.48
N LEU A 15 37.92 50.09 -8.27
CA LEU A 15 37.28 51.31 -7.76
C LEU A 15 35.85 51.65 -8.24
N GLN A 16 34.86 51.28 -7.42
CA GLN A 16 33.94 52.28 -6.86
C GLN A 16 33.33 51.83 -5.52
N ASN A 17 33.09 52.83 -4.69
CA ASN A 17 33.02 52.79 -3.24
C ASN A 17 31.72 52.19 -2.67
N PHE A 18 31.90 51.62 -1.48
CA PHE A 18 31.06 51.77 -0.28
C PHE A 18 29.67 52.38 -0.44
N GLN A 19 28.65 51.64 0.02
CA GLN A 19 27.65 52.18 0.96
C GLN A 19 26.98 51.06 1.77
N SER A 20 27.33 51.01 3.08
CA SER A 20 26.46 50.81 4.27
C SER A 20 25.41 49.68 4.24
N ARG A 21 25.34 48.71 5.18
CA ARG A 21 25.47 48.70 6.66
C ARG A 21 25.53 47.21 7.11
N SER A 22 26.49 46.79 7.94
CA SER A 22 26.38 46.64 9.41
C SER A 22 25.17 45.76 9.81
N THR A 23 25.32 44.53 10.31
CA THR A 23 25.90 44.12 11.60
C THR A 23 26.08 42.59 11.67
N TYR A 24 26.80 42.07 12.67
CA TYR A 24 27.09 40.64 12.98
C TYR A 24 28.44 40.06 12.50
N LEU A 25 29.53 40.75 12.83
CA LEU A 25 30.88 40.13 12.90
C LEU A 25 31.52 40.46 14.25
N ARG A 26 31.03 39.84 15.33
CA ARG A 26 31.74 39.75 16.62
C ARG A 26 31.38 38.45 17.34
N LYS A 27 31.98 37.34 16.90
CA LYS A 27 32.39 36.17 17.74
C LYS A 27 32.92 35.06 16.82
N SER A 28 34.18 35.17 16.36
CA SER A 28 35.09 34.01 16.25
C SER A 28 36.48 34.46 15.80
N LEU A 29 37.16 35.24 16.65
CA LEU A 29 38.56 35.66 16.45
C LEU A 29 39.56 34.67 17.11
N ARG A 30 39.16 33.40 17.33
CA ARG A 30 39.98 32.42 18.07
C ARG A 30 40.30 31.09 17.37
N ILE A 31 39.92 30.87 16.12
CA ILE A 31 40.21 29.57 15.45
C ILE A 31 40.74 29.75 14.02
N PHE A 32 41.59 30.75 13.78
CA PHE A 32 42.27 30.94 12.49
C PHE A 32 43.70 30.33 12.45
N LEU A 33 44.04 29.44 13.38
CA LEU A 33 45.40 28.86 13.52
C LEU A 33 45.46 27.33 13.46
N ARG A 34 44.54 26.65 12.76
CA ARG A 34 44.71 25.24 12.40
C ARG A 34 44.77 25.09 10.86
N ASN A 35 45.99 24.89 10.39
CA ASN A 35 46.42 24.35 9.10
C ASN A 35 45.80 24.97 7.83
N ALA A 36 46.38 26.09 7.40
CA ALA A 36 46.38 26.50 6.00
C ALA A 36 47.27 25.55 5.18
N SER A 37 46.73 24.43 4.72
CA SER A 37 47.36 23.61 3.69
C SER A 37 47.11 24.23 2.30
N SER A 38 48.17 24.38 1.51
CA SER A 38 48.14 24.86 0.12
C SER A 38 47.70 23.74 -0.83
N PHE A 39 46.49 23.20 -0.63
CA PHE A 39 45.99 22.12 -1.48
C PHE A 39 45.65 22.67 -2.88
N ILE A 40 46.44 22.27 -3.88
CA ILE A 40 46.21 22.54 -5.31
C ILE A 40 46.02 21.17 -5.99
N PRO A 41 44.81 20.80 -6.41
CA PRO A 41 44.58 19.51 -7.05
C PRO A 41 45.21 19.50 -8.44
N LYS A 42 45.92 18.41 -8.79
CA LYS A 42 46.43 18.20 -10.15
C LYS A 42 45.41 17.49 -11.02
N ARG A 43 44.56 16.66 -10.40
CA ARG A 43 43.52 15.84 -11.05
C ARG A 43 42.17 16.09 -10.39
N VAL A 44 41.19 16.54 -11.19
CA VAL A 44 39.83 16.85 -10.73
C VAL A 44 38.82 15.93 -11.40
N LEU A 45 38.01 15.22 -10.62
CA LEU A 45 36.88 14.46 -11.14
C LEU A 45 35.61 15.30 -11.03
N ILE A 46 35.09 15.73 -12.17
CA ILE A 46 33.79 16.37 -12.29
C ILE A 46 32.72 15.28 -12.29
N VAL A 47 31.79 15.35 -11.35
CA VAL A 47 30.64 14.44 -11.27
C VAL A 47 29.37 15.20 -11.57
N SER A 48 28.87 15.02 -12.78
CA SER A 48 27.74 15.78 -13.28
C SER A 48 26.44 15.13 -12.86
N LYS A 49 25.59 15.91 -12.19
CA LYS A 49 24.26 15.47 -11.76
C LYS A 49 23.38 15.23 -12.98
N LEU A 50 22.70 14.09 -13.02
CA LEU A 50 21.72 13.79 -14.05
C LEU A 50 20.53 14.73 -13.87
N THR A 51 20.27 15.61 -14.85
CA THR A 51 19.14 16.55 -14.76
C THR A 51 17.82 15.82 -15.03
N ARG A 52 16.70 16.35 -14.50
CA ARG A 52 15.38 15.73 -14.74
C ARG A 52 15.02 15.67 -16.23
N TYR A 53 15.31 16.74 -16.99
CA TYR A 53 15.15 16.75 -18.44
C TYR A 53 15.92 15.60 -19.10
N HIS A 54 17.20 15.40 -18.73
CA HIS A 54 18.03 14.34 -19.31
C HIS A 54 17.56 12.94 -18.87
N PHE A 55 17.11 12.78 -17.62
CA PHE A 55 16.52 11.53 -17.13
C PHE A 55 15.24 11.16 -17.88
N GLU A 56 14.33 12.11 -18.06
CA GLU A 56 13.10 11.89 -18.84
C GLU A 56 13.42 11.60 -20.31
N ARG A 57 14.43 12.28 -20.86
CA ARG A 57 14.90 12.03 -22.22
C ARG A 57 15.39 10.59 -22.40
N LEU A 58 16.17 10.07 -21.44
CA LEU A 58 16.65 8.68 -21.47
C LEU A 58 15.51 7.65 -21.41
N ARG A 59 14.38 7.98 -20.76
CA ARG A 59 13.19 7.11 -20.71
C ARG A 59 12.32 7.18 -21.97
N ALA A 60 12.58 8.16 -22.83
CA ALA A 60 11.82 8.44 -24.03
C ALA A 60 12.76 8.69 -25.22
N SER A 61 13.76 7.82 -25.37
CA SER A 61 14.79 7.89 -26.43
C SER A 61 14.20 7.90 -27.83
N ASP A 62 13.01 7.34 -27.98
CA ASP A 62 12.38 7.07 -29.28
C ASP A 62 11.46 8.23 -29.72
N LEU A 63 11.29 9.26 -28.88
CA LEU A 63 10.42 10.41 -29.17
C LEU A 63 11.22 11.60 -29.69
N ASN A 64 10.64 12.32 -30.67
CA ASN A 64 11.19 13.59 -31.13
C ASN A 64 10.96 14.72 -30.09
N GLU A 65 11.62 15.87 -30.26
CA GLU A 65 11.59 16.97 -29.29
C GLU A 65 10.17 17.49 -29.00
N GLU A 66 9.34 17.61 -30.03
CA GLU A 66 7.97 18.13 -29.93
C GLU A 66 7.00 17.12 -29.29
N GLN A 67 7.17 15.83 -29.58
CA GLN A 67 6.45 14.73 -28.94
C GLN A 67 6.85 14.61 -27.47
N PHE A 68 8.14 14.75 -27.17
CA PHE A 68 8.65 14.73 -25.81
C PHE A 68 8.14 15.93 -24.99
N LYS A 69 8.15 17.14 -25.57
CA LYS A 69 7.58 18.35 -24.95
C LYS A 69 6.10 18.16 -24.63
N ARG A 70 5.30 17.67 -25.58
CA ARG A 70 3.87 17.38 -25.34
C ARG A 70 3.66 16.37 -24.22
N LYS A 71 4.39 15.26 -24.22
CA LYS A 71 4.31 14.23 -23.17
C LYS A 71 4.67 14.75 -21.78
N LEU A 72 5.61 15.69 -21.68
CA LEU A 72 5.94 16.32 -20.39
C LEU A 72 4.86 17.30 -19.93
N LEU A 73 4.28 18.09 -20.86
CA LEU A 73 3.19 19.01 -20.53
C LEU A 73 1.92 18.27 -20.10
N GLU A 74 1.58 17.15 -20.76
CA GLU A 74 0.44 16.29 -20.39
C GLU A 74 0.57 15.73 -18.97
N ARG A 75 1.79 15.45 -18.51
CA ARG A 75 2.11 15.00 -17.14
C ARG A 75 2.15 16.11 -16.10
N GLY A 76 1.69 17.31 -16.47
CA GLY A 76 1.75 18.50 -15.61
C GLY A 76 3.17 19.01 -15.33
N SER A 77 4.18 18.60 -16.11
CA SER A 77 5.56 19.07 -15.93
C SER A 77 5.79 20.36 -16.71
N ASN A 78 6.44 21.35 -16.07
CA ASN A 78 6.85 22.58 -16.75
C ASN A 78 8.10 22.32 -17.61
N TYR A 79 7.88 22.02 -18.90
CA TYR A 79 8.94 21.71 -19.86
C TYR A 79 9.99 22.81 -19.97
N ASP A 80 9.56 24.07 -20.10
CA ASP A 80 10.48 25.19 -20.36
C ASP A 80 11.38 25.44 -19.13
N SER A 81 10.85 25.30 -17.91
CA SER A 81 11.63 25.33 -16.67
C SER A 81 12.64 24.17 -16.58
N LEU A 82 12.22 22.95 -16.93
CA LEU A 82 13.10 21.77 -16.94
C LEU A 82 14.26 21.91 -17.93
N LEU A 83 13.97 22.42 -19.14
CA LEU A 83 14.96 22.66 -20.17
C LEU A 83 15.91 23.80 -19.80
N ALA A 84 15.39 24.89 -19.25
CA ALA A 84 16.19 26.00 -18.75
C ALA A 84 17.16 25.54 -17.65
N GLY A 85 16.68 24.77 -16.65
CA GLY A 85 17.53 24.20 -15.61
C GLY A 85 18.59 23.23 -16.13
N HIS A 86 18.27 22.45 -17.18
CA HIS A 86 19.25 21.60 -17.85
C HIS A 86 20.34 22.41 -18.55
N ARG A 87 19.96 23.44 -19.30
CA ARG A 87 20.90 24.34 -19.99
C ARG A 87 21.81 25.05 -19.00
N ALA A 88 21.25 25.61 -17.93
CA ALA A 88 22.02 26.27 -16.87
C ALA A 88 23.04 25.31 -16.22
N THR A 89 22.63 24.07 -15.92
CA THR A 89 23.56 23.05 -15.38
C THR A 89 24.69 22.74 -16.35
N LYS A 90 24.40 22.65 -17.65
CA LYS A 90 25.41 22.41 -18.70
C LYS A 90 26.34 23.60 -18.91
N GLU A 91 25.84 24.81 -18.76
CA GLU A 91 26.63 26.02 -18.84
C GLU A 91 27.64 26.09 -17.68
N VAL A 92 27.20 25.86 -16.44
CA VAL A 92 28.09 25.79 -15.26
C VAL A 92 29.14 24.69 -15.44
N GLU A 93 28.74 23.52 -15.93
CA GLU A 93 29.67 22.42 -16.24
C GLU A 93 30.74 22.84 -17.24
N ASN A 94 30.36 23.55 -18.31
CA ASN A 94 31.29 24.06 -19.32
C ASN A 94 32.21 25.14 -18.75
N GLU A 95 31.69 26.05 -17.93
CA GLU A 95 32.49 27.09 -17.28
C GLU A 95 33.54 26.48 -16.34
N VAL A 96 33.17 25.49 -15.53
CA VAL A 96 34.13 24.76 -14.68
C VAL A 96 35.22 24.11 -15.53
N VAL A 97 34.85 23.47 -16.64
CA VAL A 97 35.83 22.87 -17.55
C VAL A 97 36.78 23.91 -18.16
N LYS A 98 36.24 25.05 -18.63
CA LYS A 98 37.07 26.16 -19.18
C LYS A 98 38.07 26.65 -18.15
N VAL A 99 37.62 26.79 -16.90
CA VAL A 99 38.45 27.20 -15.77
C VAL A 99 39.57 26.18 -15.48
N LEU A 100 39.25 24.89 -15.38
CA LEU A 100 40.25 23.85 -15.10
C LEU A 100 41.31 23.78 -16.21
N LYS A 101 40.89 23.95 -17.48
CA LYS A 101 41.81 24.07 -18.62
C LYS A 101 42.72 25.28 -18.50
N LYS A 102 42.18 26.46 -18.17
CA LYS A 102 42.96 27.70 -17.97
C LYS A 102 44.00 27.55 -16.85
N MET A 103 43.69 26.75 -15.83
CA MET A 103 44.57 26.47 -14.70
C MET A 103 45.53 25.30 -14.94
N ASN A 104 45.52 24.68 -16.12
CA ASN A 104 46.33 23.51 -16.47
C ASN A 104 46.15 22.33 -15.48
N ILE A 105 44.91 22.11 -15.03
CA ILE A 105 44.53 21.01 -14.15
C ILE A 105 43.91 19.88 -14.98
N GLU A 106 44.41 18.67 -14.81
CA GLU A 106 43.85 17.49 -15.48
C GLU A 106 42.46 17.20 -14.91
N TYR A 107 41.48 16.91 -15.77
CA TYR A 107 40.13 16.63 -15.31
C TYR A 107 39.47 15.47 -16.05
N LYS A 108 38.63 14.72 -15.33
CA LYS A 108 37.73 13.71 -15.90
C LYS A 108 36.30 14.10 -15.59
N LYS A 109 35.41 13.99 -16.58
CA LYS A 109 33.98 14.23 -16.42
C LYS A 109 33.25 12.90 -16.46
N VAL A 110 32.47 12.62 -15.42
CA VAL A 110 31.66 11.41 -15.30
C VAL A 110 30.25 11.78 -14.85
N ASP A 111 29.30 10.91 -15.15
CA ASP A 111 27.93 10.96 -14.65
C ASP A 111 27.62 9.74 -13.77
N ARG A 112 26.38 9.64 -13.26
CA ARG A 112 25.93 8.50 -12.44
C ARG A 112 26.16 7.15 -13.13
N SER A 113 25.98 7.08 -14.45
CA SER A 113 26.10 5.82 -15.22
C SER A 113 27.54 5.42 -15.48
N THR A 114 28.46 6.36 -15.49
CA THR A 114 29.85 6.16 -15.96
C THR A 114 30.90 6.29 -14.85
N ILE A 115 30.50 6.72 -13.64
CA ILE A 115 31.42 6.79 -12.50
C ILE A 115 31.89 5.39 -12.08
N SER A 116 33.21 5.24 -11.92
CA SER A 116 33.87 3.99 -11.50
C SER A 116 34.80 4.24 -10.31
N ARG A 117 35.17 3.17 -9.58
CA ARG A 117 36.12 3.28 -8.46
C ARG A 117 37.48 3.79 -8.91
N SER A 118 37.91 3.38 -10.11
CA SER A 118 39.14 3.86 -10.73
C SER A 118 39.12 5.37 -11.01
N SER A 119 37.95 5.93 -11.38
CA SER A 119 37.77 7.36 -11.62
C SER A 119 37.93 8.17 -10.34
N VAL A 120 37.37 7.68 -9.22
CA VAL A 120 37.49 8.33 -7.90
C VAL A 120 38.92 8.23 -7.37
N MET A 121 39.56 7.06 -7.48
CA MET A 121 40.95 6.85 -7.04
C MET A 121 41.98 7.65 -7.84
N TRP A 122 41.66 8.00 -9.09
CA TRP A 122 42.50 8.84 -9.93
C TRP A 122 42.45 10.32 -9.51
N ALA A 123 41.40 10.79 -8.84
CA ALA A 123 41.18 12.20 -8.58
C ALA A 123 41.82 12.67 -7.27
N ASP A 124 42.39 13.87 -7.27
CA ASP A 124 42.83 14.56 -6.05
C ASP A 124 41.66 15.36 -5.43
N LEU A 125 40.73 15.84 -6.28
CA LEU A 125 39.51 16.54 -5.88
C LEU A 125 38.31 16.01 -6.68
N VAL A 126 37.19 15.76 -6.00
CA VAL A 126 35.92 15.44 -6.65
C VAL A 126 34.98 16.64 -6.56
N LEU A 127 34.51 17.11 -7.72
CA LEU A 127 33.66 18.28 -7.86
C LEU A 127 32.28 17.86 -8.40
N PRO A 128 31.27 17.69 -7.53
CA PRO A 128 29.91 17.46 -7.98
C PRO A 128 29.33 18.74 -8.59
N ILE A 129 28.74 18.65 -9.78
CA ILE A 129 28.12 19.79 -10.48
C ILE A 129 26.63 19.48 -10.73
N GLY A 130 25.75 20.29 -10.15
CA GLY A 130 24.33 20.35 -10.50
C GLY A 130 23.40 20.61 -9.30
N GLY A 131 22.30 21.31 -9.55
CA GLY A 131 21.27 21.66 -8.56
C GLY A 131 21.20 23.14 -8.18
N ASP A 132 22.26 23.93 -8.44
CA ASP A 132 22.31 25.35 -8.12
C ASP A 132 22.39 26.17 -9.41
N GLU A 133 21.46 27.11 -9.61
CA GLU A 133 21.29 27.88 -10.85
C GLU A 133 22.35 29.00 -11.04
N ALA A 134 23.10 29.36 -9.98
CA ALA A 134 23.94 30.55 -9.96
C ALA A 134 25.46 30.29 -9.99
N GLY A 135 25.92 29.03 -9.85
CA GLY A 135 27.36 28.70 -9.86
C GLY A 135 28.21 29.37 -8.78
N GLU A 136 27.59 29.94 -7.73
CA GLU A 136 28.28 30.56 -6.61
C GLU A 136 28.57 29.53 -5.51
N TYR A 137 29.77 28.98 -5.54
CA TYR A 137 30.23 28.00 -4.55
C TYR A 137 30.95 28.70 -3.39
N SER A 138 30.45 28.51 -2.17
CA SER A 138 31.18 28.76 -0.93
C SER A 138 31.71 27.43 -0.37
N ILE A 139 32.90 27.47 0.21
CA ILE A 139 33.48 26.30 0.88
C ILE A 139 32.99 26.32 2.31
N LEU A 140 32.42 25.20 2.73
CA LEU A 140 31.92 24.99 4.08
C LEU A 140 32.62 23.75 4.64
N MET A 141 33.15 23.85 5.86
CA MET A 141 33.56 22.66 6.59
C MET A 141 32.32 21.99 7.16
N ARG A 142 32.22 20.67 7.01
CA ARG A 142 31.04 19.92 7.47
C ARG A 142 31.46 18.74 8.32
N SER A 143 30.93 18.70 9.54
CA SER A 143 31.09 17.56 10.45
C SER A 143 30.20 16.39 10.01
N ARG A 144 30.71 15.16 10.19
CA ARG A 144 29.96 13.92 9.90
C ARG A 144 29.50 13.24 11.18
N ILE A 145 28.41 12.48 11.08
CA ILE A 145 27.88 11.68 12.17
C ILE A 145 28.68 10.38 12.27
N ARG A 146 29.35 10.17 13.39
CA ARG A 146 29.92 8.87 13.75
C ARG A 146 28.89 8.06 14.50
N THR A 147 28.64 6.83 14.05
CA THR A 147 27.69 5.93 14.70
C THR A 147 28.40 4.74 15.32
N THR A 148 28.11 4.51 16.60
CA THR A 148 28.58 3.34 17.35
C THR A 148 27.39 2.50 17.78
N LEU A 149 27.37 1.25 17.36
CA LEU A 149 26.41 0.24 17.78
C LEU A 149 26.93 -0.48 19.01
N LYS A 150 26.06 -0.72 20.01
CA LYS A 150 26.34 -1.66 21.08
C LYS A 150 25.15 -2.59 21.31
N GLY A 151 25.44 -3.87 21.53
CA GLY A 151 24.43 -4.93 21.69
C GLY A 151 24.86 -6.25 21.05
N GLU A 152 23.94 -7.20 21.06
CA GLU A 152 24.07 -8.48 20.35
C GLU A 152 23.75 -8.31 18.86
N ASP A 153 24.26 -9.21 18.00
CA ASP A 153 24.04 -9.25 16.55
C ASP A 153 24.38 -7.97 15.75
N ILE A 154 25.19 -7.09 16.34
CA ILE A 154 25.59 -5.81 15.70
C ILE A 154 26.51 -5.98 14.49
N TRP A 155 27.00 -7.20 14.22
CA TRP A 155 27.94 -7.52 13.15
C TRP A 155 27.27 -8.01 11.87
N GLU A 156 25.93 -7.96 11.78
CA GLU A 156 25.22 -8.22 10.53
C GLU A 156 25.78 -7.38 9.37
N PRO A 157 25.86 -7.99 8.17
CA PRO A 157 26.40 -7.29 7.01
C PRO A 157 25.47 -6.12 6.64
N PRO A 158 26.02 -4.92 6.39
CA PRO A 158 25.24 -3.85 5.80
C PRO A 158 24.80 -4.25 4.38
N PHE A 159 23.72 -3.65 3.91
CA PHE A 159 23.30 -3.75 2.52
C PHE A 159 22.95 -2.38 1.98
N HIS A 160 23.01 -2.23 0.65
CA HIS A 160 22.67 -0.97 0.02
C HIS A 160 21.18 -0.97 -0.39
N MET A 161 20.47 0.09 -0.01
CA MET A 161 19.01 0.22 -0.17
C MET A 161 18.51 0.24 -1.62
N HIS A 162 19.44 0.31 -2.58
CA HIS A 162 19.19 0.50 -4.01
C HIS A 162 19.94 -0.50 -4.90
N GLU A 163 20.30 -1.68 -4.39
CA GLU A 163 21.04 -2.70 -5.16
C GLU A 163 20.37 -3.09 -6.49
N GLU A 164 19.06 -2.96 -6.62
CA GLU A 164 18.29 -3.27 -7.84
C GLU A 164 18.25 -2.15 -8.90
N GLY A 165 18.64 -0.92 -8.55
CA GLY A 165 18.59 0.24 -9.45
C GLY A 165 19.88 0.47 -10.25
N ARG A 166 20.84 -0.45 -10.19
CA ARG A 166 22.07 -0.39 -10.99
C ARG A 166 21.82 -1.09 -12.33
N LEU A 167 22.16 -0.41 -13.42
CA LEU A 167 22.31 -1.07 -14.73
C LEU A 167 23.26 -2.27 -14.55
N VAL A 168 22.87 -3.41 -15.10
CA VAL A 168 23.66 -4.64 -15.12
C VAL A 168 25.07 -4.31 -15.60
N GLY A 169 26.10 -4.56 -14.77
CA GLY A 169 27.51 -4.38 -15.13
C GLY A 169 28.31 -3.33 -14.33
N VAL A 170 27.70 -2.55 -13.43
CA VAL A 170 28.47 -1.63 -12.56
C VAL A 170 29.04 -2.38 -11.36
N GLU A 171 30.38 -2.34 -11.19
CA GLU A 171 31.09 -2.99 -10.08
C GLU A 171 30.44 -2.71 -8.70
N ARG A 172 30.46 -3.72 -7.83
CA ARG A 172 30.10 -3.56 -6.41
C ARG A 172 31.16 -2.68 -5.76
N PHE A 173 30.90 -1.37 -5.69
CA PHE A 173 31.72 -0.43 -4.91
C PHE A 173 31.84 -0.82 -3.43
N PHE A 174 30.89 -1.62 -2.91
CA PHE A 174 30.95 -2.19 -1.56
C PHE A 174 31.43 -3.64 -1.64
N SER A 175 32.71 -3.86 -1.38
CA SER A 175 33.24 -5.20 -1.10
C SER A 175 32.97 -5.52 0.37
N ALA A 176 32.27 -6.63 0.62
CA ALA A 176 32.15 -7.23 1.96
C ALA A 176 33.53 -7.58 2.57
N ASP A 177 34.59 -7.60 1.75
CA ASP A 177 35.98 -7.92 2.09
C ASP A 177 36.67 -6.96 3.09
N GLN A 178 36.02 -5.87 3.52
CA GLN A 178 36.57 -4.94 4.53
C GLN A 178 36.05 -5.16 5.96
N LEU A 179 35.18 -6.15 6.19
CA LEU A 179 34.74 -6.48 7.55
C LEU A 179 35.87 -7.20 8.28
N GLN A 180 36.57 -6.48 9.17
CA GLN A 180 37.50 -7.07 10.11
C GLN A 180 36.77 -8.13 10.95
N THR A 181 37.33 -9.34 11.02
CA THR A 181 36.89 -10.38 11.96
C THR A 181 36.98 -9.83 13.39
N PRO A 182 35.90 -9.87 14.19
CA PRO A 182 35.90 -9.26 15.51
C PRO A 182 36.92 -9.94 16.43
N SER A 183 37.67 -9.15 17.20
CA SER A 183 38.44 -9.68 18.33
C SER A 183 37.49 -10.07 19.47
N PRO A 184 37.84 -11.06 20.32
CA PRO A 184 36.97 -11.54 21.41
C PRO A 184 36.45 -10.43 22.34
N ASP A 185 37.23 -9.35 22.53
CA ASP A 185 36.90 -8.23 23.42
C ASP A 185 35.95 -7.18 22.79
N GLN A 186 35.69 -7.23 21.48
CA GLN A 186 34.89 -6.23 20.75
C GLN A 186 33.51 -6.72 20.30
N LEU A 187 33.08 -7.90 20.75
CA LEU A 187 31.81 -8.51 20.29
C LEU A 187 30.58 -7.60 20.52
N ASN A 188 30.58 -6.84 21.62
CA ASN A 188 29.43 -6.06 22.09
C ASN A 188 29.41 -4.59 21.63
N GLN A 189 30.44 -4.14 20.89
CA GLN A 189 30.53 -2.77 20.40
C GLN A 189 31.14 -2.72 19.00
N ARG A 190 30.37 -2.20 18.04
CA ARG A 190 30.79 -2.02 16.65
C ARG A 190 30.74 -0.55 16.28
N GLN A 191 31.91 0.02 16.07
CA GLN A 191 32.01 1.33 15.44
C GLN A 191 31.86 1.15 13.94
N LEU A 192 30.90 1.85 13.33
CA LEU A 192 30.72 1.77 11.89
C LEU A 192 31.90 2.48 11.20
N PRO A 193 32.52 1.86 10.19
CA PRO A 193 33.60 2.49 9.43
C PRO A 193 33.07 3.63 8.52
N TRP A 194 31.75 3.73 8.36
CA TRP A 194 31.10 4.77 7.57
C TRP A 194 30.57 5.88 8.48
N LEU A 195 30.91 7.11 8.12
CA LEU A 195 30.36 8.32 8.73
C LEU A 195 29.20 8.82 7.86
N ALA A 196 28.06 9.16 8.48
CA ALA A 196 26.94 9.75 7.74
C ALA A 196 27.18 11.25 7.53
N LEU A 197 27.10 11.69 6.28
CA LEU A 197 27.33 13.08 5.88
C LEU A 197 26.08 13.95 6.08
N ASN A 198 24.93 13.41 5.66
CA ASN A 198 23.67 14.11 5.61
C ASN A 198 22.83 13.73 6.81
N GLU A 199 22.38 12.48 6.87
CA GLU A 199 21.33 12.07 7.80
C GLU A 199 21.45 10.60 8.22
N ALA A 200 21.11 10.32 9.47
CA ALA A 200 20.93 8.98 10.01
C ALA A 200 19.47 8.79 10.43
N PHE A 201 18.83 7.73 9.94
CA PHE A 201 17.43 7.39 10.24
C PHE A 201 17.34 6.14 11.08
N VAL A 202 16.50 6.17 12.11
CA VAL A 202 16.18 5.02 12.97
C VAL A 202 14.66 4.84 13.02
N ALA A 203 14.17 3.67 12.64
CA ALA A 203 12.75 3.34 12.68
C ALA A 203 12.53 1.82 12.70
N GLU A 204 11.31 1.38 12.99
CA GLU A 204 10.82 0.05 12.61
C GLU A 204 10.93 -0.13 11.09
N ILE A 205 11.32 -1.33 10.67
CA ILE A 205 11.38 -1.73 9.26
C ILE A 205 9.98 -1.80 8.67
N LEU A 206 8.93 -2.09 9.45
CA LEU A 206 7.55 -2.04 8.96
C LEU A 206 6.92 -0.68 9.27
N ALA A 207 6.52 0.07 8.24
CA ALA A 207 5.94 1.41 8.39
C ALA A 207 4.63 1.46 9.21
N ALA A 208 3.88 0.34 9.25
CA ALA A 208 2.68 0.21 10.07
C ALA A 208 2.97 0.01 11.58
N LYS A 209 4.24 -0.25 11.96
CA LYS A 209 4.63 -0.39 13.37
C LYS A 209 5.15 0.93 13.93
N THR A 210 4.77 1.21 15.16
CA THR A 210 5.29 2.35 15.92
C THR A 210 6.70 2.05 16.43
N SER A 211 7.65 2.92 16.10
CA SER A 211 8.99 2.88 16.67
C SER A 211 8.95 3.29 18.13
N THR A 212 9.43 2.43 19.03
CA THR A 212 9.57 2.77 20.45
C THR A 212 11.05 2.97 20.77
N LEU A 213 11.43 4.19 21.09
CA LEU A 213 12.82 4.58 21.32
C LEU A 213 13.00 5.17 22.73
N LEU A 214 14.12 4.85 23.36
CA LEU A 214 14.60 5.49 24.58
C LEU A 214 15.75 6.43 24.18
N MET A 215 15.54 7.73 24.30
CA MET A 215 16.48 8.76 23.85
C MET A 215 17.09 9.48 25.05
N LYS A 216 18.41 9.65 25.05
CA LYS A 216 19.17 10.42 26.02
C LYS A 216 20.01 11.46 25.28
N PHE A 217 19.86 12.72 25.68
CA PHE A 217 20.50 13.87 25.04
C PHE A 217 21.68 14.33 25.89
N ASP A 218 22.83 14.49 25.25
CA ASP A 218 24.09 14.85 25.87
C ASP A 218 24.41 13.95 27.08
N ASP A 219 24.94 14.53 28.15
CA ASP A 219 25.28 13.81 29.37
C ASP A 219 24.17 13.85 30.43
N LYS A 220 22.92 14.15 30.03
CA LYS A 220 21.76 14.09 30.94
C LYS A 220 21.57 12.67 31.48
N GLU A 221 21.24 12.52 32.76
CA GLU A 221 21.15 11.18 33.38
C GLU A 221 19.98 10.34 32.84
N ASN A 222 18.85 10.98 32.53
CA ASN A 222 17.59 10.28 32.25
C ASN A 222 17.36 9.98 30.76
N PHE A 223 16.81 8.79 30.47
CA PHE A 223 16.27 8.42 29.18
C PHE A 223 14.81 8.85 29.05
N TYR A 224 14.46 9.38 27.89
CA TYR A 224 13.09 9.72 27.51
C TYR A 224 12.52 8.64 26.60
N LYS A 225 11.38 8.05 27.00
CA LYS A 225 10.66 7.07 26.18
C LYS A 225 9.75 7.78 25.20
N ILE A 226 9.94 7.49 23.92
CA ILE A 226 9.25 8.13 22.81
C ILE A 226 8.67 7.05 21.90
N LYS A 227 7.41 7.25 21.50
CA LYS A 227 6.75 6.48 20.46
C LYS A 227 6.57 7.37 19.24
N SER A 228 7.05 6.93 18.09
CA SER A 228 7.08 7.75 16.87
C SER A 228 7.08 6.88 15.60
N SER A 229 6.88 7.49 14.44
CA SER A 229 7.06 6.78 13.16
C SER A 229 8.56 6.58 12.82
N GLY A 230 9.44 7.39 13.42
CA GLY A 230 10.88 7.23 13.34
C GLY A 230 11.64 8.40 13.96
N LEU A 231 12.95 8.39 13.78
CA LEU A 231 13.89 9.41 14.22
C LEU A 231 14.85 9.76 13.08
N CYS A 232 14.97 11.05 12.78
CA CYS A 232 15.93 11.62 11.83
C CYS A 232 17.01 12.39 12.60
N ILE A 233 18.29 12.18 12.26
CA ILE A 233 19.43 12.85 12.87
C ILE A 233 20.30 13.46 11.75
N SER A 234 20.75 14.70 11.88
CA SER A 234 21.55 15.41 10.88
C SER A 234 22.64 16.28 11.53
N THR A 235 23.75 16.57 10.84
CA THR A 235 24.79 17.53 11.28
C THR A 235 24.69 18.91 10.62
N GLY A 236 23.70 19.13 9.75
CA GLY A 236 23.55 20.40 9.06
C GLY A 236 22.56 20.29 7.90
N THR A 237 21.64 21.23 7.84
CA THR A 237 20.47 21.15 6.95
C THR A 237 20.71 21.99 5.71
N GLY A 238 20.95 21.34 4.57
CA GLY A 238 20.74 21.99 3.27
C GLY A 238 19.26 22.33 3.09
N SER A 239 18.95 23.18 2.10
CA SER A 239 17.56 23.52 1.73
C SER A 239 16.69 22.31 1.38
N THR A 240 17.31 21.15 1.13
CA THR A 240 16.70 19.88 0.68
C THR A 240 16.84 18.73 1.69
N SER A 241 17.22 19.00 2.94
CA SER A 241 17.34 17.98 3.99
C SER A 241 15.99 17.46 4.49
N TRP A 242 15.90 16.18 4.87
CA TRP A 242 14.70 15.62 5.50
C TRP A 242 14.41 16.27 6.84
N TYR A 243 15.43 16.64 7.64
CA TYR A 243 15.19 17.38 8.88
C TYR A 243 14.45 18.70 8.62
N LYS A 244 14.83 19.46 7.58
CA LYS A 244 14.11 20.69 7.21
C LYS A 244 12.71 20.35 6.72
N ALA A 245 12.58 19.38 5.81
CA ALA A 245 11.28 18.99 5.25
C ALA A 245 10.28 18.49 6.30
N ILE A 246 10.73 17.73 7.30
CA ILE A 246 9.90 17.22 8.40
C ILE A 246 9.35 18.36 9.26
N ASN A 247 10.14 19.42 9.45
CA ASN A 247 9.82 20.50 10.38
C ASN A 247 9.31 21.77 9.70
N SER A 248 9.40 21.88 8.38
CA SER A 248 8.94 23.06 7.63
C SER A 248 7.43 23.21 7.68
N ILE A 249 6.97 24.46 7.72
CA ILE A 249 5.54 24.83 7.68
C ILE A 249 5.22 25.50 6.35
N THR A 250 3.95 25.45 5.96
CA THR A 250 3.45 26.12 4.75
C THR A 250 2.71 27.42 5.13
N PRO A 251 2.56 28.37 4.18
CA PRO A 251 1.77 29.59 4.40
C PRO A 251 0.35 29.29 4.92
N GLN A 252 -0.28 28.21 4.44
CA GLN A 252 -1.62 27.81 4.88
C GLN A 252 -1.65 27.42 6.37
N VAL A 253 -0.63 26.72 6.86
CA VAL A 253 -0.53 26.35 8.29
C VAL A 253 -0.35 27.61 9.14
N VAL A 254 0.48 28.56 8.69
CA VAL A 254 0.66 29.84 9.38
C VAL A 254 -0.66 30.62 9.42
N GLN A 255 -1.38 30.69 8.30
CA GLN A 255 -2.69 31.35 8.21
C GLN A 255 -3.71 30.72 9.19
N GLN A 256 -3.78 29.40 9.24
CA GLN A 256 -4.67 28.67 10.16
C GLN A 256 -4.32 28.90 11.63
N ILE A 257 -3.04 28.92 11.98
CA ILE A 257 -2.61 29.17 13.37
C ILE A 257 -2.95 30.61 13.77
N LEU A 258 -2.70 31.58 12.89
CA LEU A 258 -2.97 33.00 13.17
C LEU A 258 -4.47 33.29 13.29
N SER A 259 -5.31 32.66 12.45
CA SER A 259 -6.77 32.81 12.54
C SER A 259 -7.35 32.19 13.82
N LEU A 260 -6.75 31.11 14.33
CA LEU A 260 -7.13 30.51 15.61
C LEU A 260 -6.62 31.32 16.82
N ALA A 261 -5.44 31.94 16.70
CA ALA A 261 -4.84 32.73 17.79
C ALA A 261 -5.58 34.06 18.01
N ASP A 262 -6.00 34.72 16.93
CA ASP A 262 -6.79 35.95 16.98
C ASP A 262 -7.73 36.05 15.78
N SER A 263 -8.99 35.67 16.00
CA SER A 263 -10.03 35.66 14.97
C SER A 263 -10.40 37.04 14.42
N LYS A 264 -9.95 38.13 15.07
CA LYS A 264 -10.20 39.52 14.64
C LYS A 264 -9.01 40.15 13.89
N ARG A 265 -7.89 39.45 13.79
CA ARG A 265 -6.68 39.98 13.14
C ARG A 265 -6.77 39.83 11.62
N ASN A 266 -6.80 40.95 10.91
CA ASN A 266 -6.58 40.98 9.46
C ASN A 266 -5.10 40.69 9.17
N THR A 267 -4.79 39.43 8.86
CA THR A 267 -3.43 38.98 8.54
C THR A 267 -3.21 39.12 7.02
N THR A 268 -2.13 39.78 6.61
CA THR A 268 -1.80 39.97 5.18
C THR A 268 -0.96 38.80 4.65
N ASP A 269 -1.07 38.49 3.35
CA ASP A 269 -0.27 37.42 2.71
C ASP A 269 1.24 37.67 2.86
N VAL A 270 1.66 38.94 2.82
CA VAL A 270 3.06 39.35 3.03
C VAL A 270 3.56 39.00 4.44
N GLU A 271 2.71 39.16 5.45
CA GLU A 271 3.04 38.78 6.83
C GLU A 271 3.11 37.27 6.99
N ILE A 272 2.17 36.53 6.38
CA ILE A 272 2.14 35.06 6.38
C ILE A 272 3.41 34.51 5.73
N ASP A 273 3.76 35.00 4.54
CA ASP A 273 4.95 34.57 3.82
C ASP A 273 6.23 34.92 4.57
N ARG A 274 6.28 36.10 5.22
CA ARG A 274 7.40 36.48 6.08
C ARG A 274 7.55 35.54 7.27
N ILE A 275 6.48 35.27 8.01
CA ILE A 275 6.52 34.35 9.18
C ILE A 275 6.92 32.94 8.74
N CYS A 276 6.34 32.46 7.63
CA CYS A 276 6.68 31.18 7.04
C CYS A 276 8.16 31.11 6.66
N SER A 277 8.68 32.15 6.01
CA SER A 277 10.09 32.26 5.60
C SER A 277 11.03 32.35 6.80
N ASP A 278 10.73 33.19 7.79
CA ASP A 278 11.52 33.37 9.00
C ASP A 278 11.58 32.06 9.82
N PHE A 279 10.44 31.38 9.98
CA PHE A 279 10.39 30.08 10.67
C PHE A 279 11.17 29.01 9.90
N ASN A 280 10.91 28.84 8.60
CA ASN A 280 11.60 27.85 7.79
C ASN A 280 13.11 28.15 7.64
N GLY A 281 13.49 29.43 7.71
CA GLY A 281 14.87 29.88 7.79
C GLY A 281 15.55 29.52 9.12
N SER A 282 14.81 29.55 10.23
CA SER A 282 15.33 29.16 11.55
C SER A 282 15.68 27.67 11.68
N LEU A 283 15.15 26.81 10.80
CA LEU A 283 15.48 25.38 10.74
C LEU A 283 16.87 25.12 10.13
N TYR A 284 17.49 26.13 9.53
CA TYR A 284 18.83 26.05 8.98
C TYR A 284 19.86 26.09 10.11
N MET A 285 20.67 25.02 10.23
CA MET A 285 21.87 25.06 11.07
C MET A 285 23.11 25.18 10.21
N HIS A 286 24.05 26.00 10.66
CA HIS A 286 25.30 26.19 9.95
C HIS A 286 26.10 24.88 9.97
N PRO A 287 26.61 24.40 8.82
CA PRO A 287 27.30 23.09 8.74
C PRO A 287 28.61 23.01 9.54
N GLU A 288 29.15 24.16 9.96
CA GLU A 288 30.34 24.26 10.83
C GLU A 288 29.99 24.22 12.33
N GLU A 289 28.71 24.19 12.71
CA GLU A 289 28.35 23.99 14.10
C GLU A 289 28.63 22.55 14.53
N ASP A 290 29.34 22.38 15.66
CA ASP A 290 29.59 21.07 16.27
C ASP A 290 28.35 20.59 17.07
N LYS A 291 27.23 20.40 16.35
CA LYS A 291 25.95 19.91 16.90
C LYS A 291 25.25 18.97 15.92
N LEU A 292 24.50 18.04 16.49
CA LEU A 292 23.54 17.15 15.86
C LEU A 292 22.13 17.73 15.99
N CYS A 293 21.46 17.96 14.87
CA CYS A 293 20.02 18.15 14.80
C CYS A 293 19.32 16.79 14.89
N TYR A 294 18.20 16.73 15.61
CA TYR A 294 17.32 15.56 15.58
C TYR A 294 15.87 15.99 15.36
N ALA A 295 15.09 15.18 14.64
CA ALA A 295 13.66 15.35 14.46
C ALA A 295 12.93 14.02 14.71
N ILE A 296 12.00 14.03 15.66
CA ILE A 296 11.12 12.91 16.00
C ILE A 296 9.91 12.99 15.08
N ARG A 297 9.74 11.97 14.24
CA ARG A 297 8.72 11.96 13.18
C ARG A 297 7.40 11.41 13.72
N ASP A 298 6.30 12.14 13.53
CA ASP A 298 4.95 11.75 13.98
C ASP A 298 4.92 11.25 15.44
N ALA A 299 5.45 12.05 16.35
CA ALA A 299 5.52 11.70 17.77
C ALA A 299 4.11 11.47 18.35
N MET A 300 3.87 10.28 18.90
CA MET A 300 2.60 9.93 19.53
C MET A 300 2.59 10.40 20.98
N ALA A 301 1.70 11.35 21.29
CA ALA A 301 1.42 11.78 22.66
C ALA A 301 0.18 11.03 23.18
N THR A 302 0.36 10.09 24.11
CA THR A 302 -0.74 9.43 24.81
C THR A 302 -0.91 10.02 26.21
N GLU A 303 -2.15 10.20 26.67
CA GLU A 303 -2.46 10.75 28.02
C GLU A 303 -1.82 9.97 29.18
N VAL A 304 -1.56 8.67 28.98
CA VAL A 304 -0.94 7.76 29.97
C VAL A 304 0.55 8.05 30.17
N TRP A 305 1.22 8.66 29.18
CA TRP A 305 2.65 9.01 29.23
C TRP A 305 2.83 10.37 28.56
N PRO A 306 2.65 11.49 29.29
CA PRO A 306 2.89 12.79 28.70
C PRO A 306 4.32 12.82 28.18
N VAL A 307 4.49 13.20 26.90
CA VAL A 307 5.80 13.64 26.42
C VAL A 307 6.27 14.67 27.44
N PRO A 308 7.46 14.52 28.05
CA PRO A 308 7.92 15.47 29.05
C PRO A 308 7.74 16.88 28.49
N LYS A 309 7.11 17.81 29.23
CA LYS A 309 6.85 19.17 28.75
C LYS A 309 8.12 19.88 28.23
N CYS A 310 9.30 19.40 28.63
CA CYS A 310 10.61 19.90 28.24
C CYS A 310 11.25 19.20 27.02
N LEU A 311 10.67 18.13 26.47
CA LEU A 311 11.22 17.42 25.32
C LEU A 311 10.67 18.00 24.01
N GLN A 312 11.52 18.73 23.29
CA GLN A 312 11.19 19.25 21.96
C GLN A 312 11.20 18.12 20.91
N ARG A 313 10.21 18.15 20.01
CA ARG A 313 10.08 17.18 18.90
C ARG A 313 11.24 17.25 17.92
N TYR A 314 11.83 18.43 17.77
CA TYR A 314 13.08 18.64 17.06
C TYR A 314 13.94 19.62 17.86
N SER A 315 15.25 19.39 17.89
CA SER A 315 16.21 20.29 18.53
C SER A 315 17.64 19.96 18.10
N SER A 316 18.62 20.60 18.73
CA SER A 316 20.04 20.30 18.57
C SER A 316 20.67 19.77 19.86
N CYS A 317 21.66 18.89 19.73
CA CYS A 317 22.42 18.31 20.83
C CYS A 317 23.85 18.00 20.36
N LYS A 318 24.83 17.81 21.24
CA LYS A 318 26.19 17.39 20.84
C LYS A 318 26.29 15.87 20.71
N LYS A 319 25.55 15.16 21.55
CA LYS A 319 25.57 13.70 21.62
C LYS A 319 24.15 13.19 21.81
N LEU A 320 23.77 12.23 20.97
CA LEU A 320 22.50 11.54 21.10
C LEU A 320 22.75 10.07 21.42
N THR A 321 22.08 9.56 22.43
CA THR A 321 22.10 8.14 22.79
C THR A 321 20.71 7.56 22.56
N VAL A 322 20.59 6.59 21.67
CA VAL A 322 19.31 5.98 21.31
C VAL A 322 19.34 4.51 21.64
N LYS A 323 18.38 4.07 22.46
CA LYS A 323 18.10 2.67 22.74
C LYS A 323 16.80 2.30 22.06
N SER A 324 16.89 1.41 21.08
CA SER A 324 15.71 0.91 20.36
C SER A 324 15.01 -0.16 21.19
N LEU A 325 13.68 -0.04 21.32
CA LEU A 325 12.79 -1.08 21.80
C LEU A 325 11.92 -1.63 20.65
N CYS A 326 12.32 -1.35 19.41
CA CYS A 326 11.66 -1.84 18.21
C CYS A 326 11.80 -3.37 18.10
N LEU A 327 10.81 -3.99 17.44
CA LEU A 327 10.80 -5.40 17.09
C LEU A 327 11.80 -5.69 15.97
N ASP A 328 11.66 -4.93 14.89
CA ASP A 328 12.44 -5.09 13.66
C ASP A 328 13.02 -3.71 13.33
N GLY A 329 13.81 -3.14 14.24
CA GLY A 329 14.38 -1.81 14.04
C GLY A 329 15.51 -1.81 13.01
N GLY A 330 15.59 -0.76 12.20
CA GLY A 330 16.67 -0.52 11.23
C GLY A 330 17.39 0.80 11.45
N LEU A 331 18.64 0.88 10.98
CA LEU A 331 19.42 2.11 10.89
C LEU A 331 19.82 2.33 9.43
N VAL A 332 19.55 3.53 8.91
CA VAL A 332 19.94 3.93 7.56
C VAL A 332 20.85 5.17 7.64
N LEU A 333 21.97 5.13 6.93
CA LEU A 333 22.89 6.25 6.80
C LEU A 333 22.83 6.80 5.37
N ASP A 334 22.62 8.12 5.24
CA ASP A 334 22.60 8.88 3.99
C ASP A 334 21.65 8.34 2.91
N GLY A 335 20.64 7.57 3.31
CA GLY A 335 19.68 6.92 2.40
C GLY A 335 20.29 5.80 1.53
N GLY A 336 21.56 5.47 1.72
CA GLY A 336 22.28 4.47 0.91
C GLY A 336 22.51 3.16 1.66
N ILE A 337 23.16 3.25 2.83
CA ILE A 337 23.59 2.07 3.60
C ILE A 337 22.58 1.79 4.70
N ALA A 338 22.06 0.57 4.73
CA ALA A 338 21.21 0.09 5.80
C ALA A 338 21.85 -1.07 6.55
N LEU A 339 21.54 -1.14 7.84
CA LEU A 339 21.92 -2.22 8.74
C LEU A 339 20.64 -2.89 9.22
N GLY A 340 20.51 -4.18 8.86
CA GLY A 340 19.41 -5.06 9.24
C GLY A 340 19.46 -5.40 10.73
N VAL A 341 18.26 -5.57 11.27
CA VAL A 341 17.91 -6.16 12.57
C VAL A 341 18.53 -5.53 13.83
N ILE A 342 17.68 -4.86 14.60
CA ILE A 342 17.80 -4.72 16.05
C ILE A 342 16.95 -5.84 16.66
N PRO A 343 17.52 -6.97 17.10
CA PRO A 343 16.69 -8.04 17.65
C PRO A 343 16.10 -7.62 19.00
N LYS A 344 14.88 -8.08 19.28
CA LYS A 344 14.34 -8.11 20.64
C LYS A 344 15.26 -8.96 21.52
N GLY A 345 15.81 -8.33 22.55
CA GLY A 345 16.37 -9.03 23.70
C GLY A 345 15.38 -10.07 24.23
N HIS A 346 15.72 -11.35 24.06
CA HIS A 346 15.21 -12.39 24.94
C HIS A 346 15.94 -12.22 26.27
N ARG A 347 15.24 -11.64 27.25
CA ARG A 347 15.62 -11.48 28.68
C ARG A 347 17.12 -11.28 28.97
N CYS A 348 17.40 -10.07 29.48
CA CYS A 348 18.65 -9.56 30.04
C CYS A 348 19.53 -8.82 29.01
N GLY A 349 19.97 -7.60 29.35
CA GLY A 349 20.90 -6.80 28.54
C GLY A 349 20.29 -5.56 27.86
N SER A 350 20.53 -4.39 28.45
CA SER A 350 20.23 -3.07 27.89
C SER A 350 21.10 -2.74 26.67
N HIS A 351 20.51 -2.63 25.50
CA HIS A 351 21.21 -2.23 24.27
C HIS A 351 21.31 -0.68 24.18
N GLN A 352 22.47 -0.11 23.81
CA GLN A 352 22.74 1.34 23.80
C GLN A 352 23.48 1.74 22.51
N ARG A 353 23.08 2.81 21.82
CA ARG A 353 23.81 3.34 20.65
C ARG A 353 24.27 4.77 20.91
N TYR A 354 25.47 5.12 20.45
CA TYR A 354 26.09 6.44 20.66
C TYR A 354 26.38 7.12 19.32
N PHE A 355 26.01 8.40 19.21
CA PHE A 355 26.40 9.28 18.11
C PHE A 355 27.38 10.35 18.61
N ARG A 356 28.52 10.55 17.92
CA ARG A 356 29.55 11.57 18.26
C ARG A 356 30.10 12.25 17.00
N THR A 357 30.60 13.47 17.10
CA THR A 357 31.42 14.17 16.10
C THR A 357 32.92 14.05 16.44
N MET A 358 33.81 13.83 15.45
CA MET A 358 35.28 13.78 15.64
C MET A 358 36.05 14.32 14.42
N GLU A 359 37.29 14.79 14.63
CA GLU A 359 38.27 15.24 13.61
C GLU A 359 38.93 14.05 12.86
N GLU A 360 39.29 14.27 11.59
CA GLU A 360 39.49 13.26 10.52
C GLU A 360 40.89 12.58 10.46
N ASP A 361 40.90 11.33 9.99
CA ASP A 361 42.07 10.57 9.50
C ASP A 361 41.95 10.30 7.97
N ASP A 362 43.06 10.31 7.22
CA ASP A 362 43.12 10.27 5.75
C ASP A 362 42.40 9.09 5.06
N ARG A 363 42.19 7.96 5.75
CA ARG A 363 41.43 6.81 5.21
C ARG A 363 39.92 7.06 5.21
N GLU A 364 39.42 7.83 6.18
CA GLU A 364 37.99 8.12 6.31
C GLU A 364 37.51 9.06 5.19
N ILE A 365 38.38 9.94 4.68
CA ILE A 365 38.12 10.90 3.60
C ILE A 365 37.73 10.20 2.27
N ARG A 366 38.24 9.00 2.01
CA ARG A 366 37.96 8.26 0.77
C ARG A 366 36.58 7.61 0.78
N THR A 367 36.23 6.90 1.86
CA THR A 367 34.89 6.34 2.10
C THR A 367 33.84 7.44 2.16
N ALA A 368 34.24 8.58 2.71
CA ALA A 368 33.47 9.79 2.79
C ALA A 368 33.00 10.31 1.43
N VAL A 369 33.90 10.38 0.45
CA VAL A 369 33.64 10.81 -0.94
C VAL A 369 32.71 9.83 -1.65
N GLU A 370 32.89 8.52 -1.45
CA GLU A 370 32.01 7.48 -1.99
C GLU A 370 30.56 7.60 -1.47
N ASN A 371 30.38 7.97 -0.20
CA ASN A 371 29.05 8.23 0.40
C ASN A 371 28.43 9.57 -0.06
N ILE A 372 29.22 10.62 -0.30
CA ILE A 372 28.71 11.88 -0.88
C ILE A 372 28.13 11.62 -2.27
N LEU A 373 28.85 10.83 -3.07
CA LEU A 373 28.48 10.50 -4.43
C LEU A 373 27.25 9.60 -4.47
N SER A 374 27.07 8.65 -3.56
CA SER A 374 25.84 7.85 -3.49
C SER A 374 24.64 8.62 -2.91
N GLY A 375 24.85 9.45 -1.88
CA GLY A 375 23.80 10.20 -1.18
C GLY A 375 23.28 11.44 -1.92
N SER A 376 24.14 12.24 -2.55
CA SER A 376 23.75 13.43 -3.33
C SER A 376 22.92 13.07 -4.59
N ILE A 377 23.08 11.84 -5.07
CA ILE A 377 22.37 11.33 -6.25
C ILE A 377 20.96 10.78 -5.88
N ASN A 378 20.69 10.43 -4.61
CA ASN A 378 19.39 9.87 -4.20
C ASN A 378 18.46 10.90 -3.50
N SER A 379 18.97 12.06 -3.05
CA SER A 379 18.15 13.10 -2.40
C SER A 379 17.09 13.75 -3.32
N GLN A 380 17.15 13.51 -4.63
CA GLN A 380 16.18 14.05 -5.60
C GLN A 380 14.86 13.28 -5.66
N ARG A 381 14.76 12.09 -5.05
CA ARG A 381 13.51 11.33 -5.07
C ARG A 381 12.49 11.81 -4.04
N SER A 382 12.93 12.57 -3.03
CA SER A 382 12.09 12.98 -1.88
C SER A 382 11.64 14.44 -1.90
N SER A 383 12.18 15.28 -2.79
CA SER A 383 11.91 16.73 -2.74
C SER A 383 10.62 17.17 -3.44
N TYR A 384 9.91 16.29 -4.16
CA TYR A 384 8.84 16.73 -5.08
C TYR A 384 7.51 15.95 -5.03
N THR A 385 7.27 15.12 -4.02
CA THR A 385 5.92 14.63 -3.68
C THR A 385 5.38 15.47 -2.52
N GLN A 386 5.02 16.73 -2.77
CA GLN A 386 4.53 17.66 -1.73
C GLN A 386 3.10 18.17 -1.95
N GLN A 387 2.27 17.53 -2.79
CA GLN A 387 0.87 17.97 -2.98
C GLN A 387 -0.22 16.94 -2.65
N SER A 388 0.09 15.83 -1.97
CA SER A 388 -0.93 14.85 -1.52
C SER A 388 -0.85 14.57 -0.02
N LEU A 389 -1.02 15.60 0.82
CA LEU A 389 -1.10 15.45 2.28
C LEU A 389 -2.36 16.09 2.85
N THR A 390 -3.52 15.54 2.47
CA THR A 390 -4.74 15.56 3.28
C THR A 390 -5.59 14.33 2.95
N ARG A 391 -6.12 13.69 3.99
CA ARG A 391 -7.00 12.52 4.03
C ARG A 391 -6.33 11.14 4.08
N MET A 392 -6.13 10.66 5.30
CA MET A 392 -6.46 9.27 5.63
C MET A 392 -7.39 9.32 6.84
N SER A 393 -8.68 9.08 6.61
CA SER A 393 -9.65 8.76 7.64
C SER A 393 -9.52 7.29 8.05
N ASP A 394 -9.90 7.01 9.29
CA ASP A 394 -9.79 5.75 10.01
C ASP A 394 -10.17 4.50 9.18
N ILE A 395 -9.19 3.62 8.94
CA ILE A 395 -9.46 2.27 8.42
C ILE A 395 -9.78 1.38 9.61
N VAL A 396 -11.07 1.15 9.83
CA VAL A 396 -11.58 0.07 10.70
C VAL A 396 -11.14 -1.26 10.09
N LEU A 397 -10.21 -1.95 10.77
CA LEU A 397 -9.72 -3.28 10.43
C LEU A 397 -10.90 -4.27 10.45
N SER A 398 -11.31 -4.81 9.30
CA SER A 398 -12.43 -5.75 9.25
C SER A 398 -12.09 -7.06 9.98
N GLU A 399 -13.01 -7.59 10.77
CA GLU A 399 -12.86 -8.82 11.55
C GLU A 399 -12.38 -10.04 10.71
N ASP A 400 -12.85 -10.15 9.46
CA ASP A 400 -12.44 -11.19 8.51
C ASP A 400 -10.95 -11.16 8.16
N LEU A 401 -10.33 -9.98 8.21
CA LEU A 401 -8.92 -9.78 7.91
C LEU A 401 -8.04 -10.23 9.08
N ILE A 402 -8.47 -9.94 10.31
CA ILE A 402 -7.82 -10.37 11.55
C ILE A 402 -7.84 -11.90 11.65
N ALA A 403 -8.95 -12.52 11.22
CA ALA A 403 -9.12 -13.97 11.28
C ALA A 403 -8.13 -14.72 10.34
N GLY A 404 -7.86 -14.17 9.15
CA GLY A 404 -6.94 -14.75 8.16
C GLY A 404 -5.45 -14.48 8.40
N GLU A 405 -5.09 -13.57 9.32
CA GLU A 405 -3.71 -13.15 9.56
C GLU A 405 -2.85 -14.23 10.24
N ARG A 406 -1.63 -14.45 9.72
CA ARG A 406 -0.62 -15.30 10.34
C ARG A 406 0.42 -14.47 11.09
N HIS A 407 0.33 -14.44 12.42
CA HIS A 407 1.27 -13.71 13.26
C HIS A 407 2.54 -14.55 13.54
N GLY A 408 3.70 -14.09 13.07
CA GLY A 408 5.01 -14.63 13.48
C GLY A 408 5.21 -16.14 13.24
N GLY A 409 4.76 -16.64 12.09
CA GLY A 409 4.85 -18.07 11.75
C GLY A 409 3.81 -18.96 12.45
N ARG A 410 2.91 -18.40 13.25
CA ARG A 410 1.80 -19.14 13.87
C ARG A 410 0.64 -19.31 12.89
N MET A 411 -0.08 -20.40 13.05
CA MET A 411 -1.29 -20.75 12.31
C MET A 411 -2.39 -19.67 12.47
N SER A 412 -3.09 -19.31 11.39
CA SER A 412 -4.17 -18.32 11.39
C SER A 412 -5.35 -18.77 12.27
N ASN A 413 -6.17 -17.83 12.75
CA ASN A 413 -7.30 -18.16 13.61
C ASN A 413 -8.32 -19.05 12.90
N VAL A 414 -8.58 -18.78 11.61
CA VAL A 414 -9.53 -19.56 10.79
C VAL A 414 -9.03 -20.98 10.56
N ARG A 415 -7.73 -21.15 10.35
CA ARG A 415 -7.14 -22.48 10.19
C ARG A 415 -7.12 -23.26 11.51
N ARG A 416 -6.90 -22.60 12.66
CA ARG A 416 -7.02 -23.27 13.97
C ARG A 416 -8.44 -23.76 14.20
N PHE A 417 -9.43 -22.96 13.81
CA PHE A 417 -10.83 -23.36 13.87
C PHE A 417 -11.10 -24.60 12.99
N PHE A 418 -10.55 -24.66 11.77
CA PHE A 418 -10.65 -25.85 10.92
C PHE A 418 -10.06 -27.10 11.59
N CYS A 419 -8.88 -27.02 12.20
CA CYS A 419 -8.31 -28.18 12.90
C CYS A 419 -9.12 -28.60 14.12
N LEU A 420 -9.72 -27.65 14.84
CA LEU A 420 -10.64 -27.94 15.92
C LEU A 420 -11.92 -28.62 15.40
N PHE A 421 -12.42 -28.20 14.24
CA PHE A 421 -13.56 -28.81 13.57
C PHE A 421 -13.29 -30.28 13.15
N VAL A 422 -12.13 -30.56 12.56
CA VAL A 422 -11.70 -31.94 12.23
C VAL A 422 -11.51 -32.79 13.49
N THR A 423 -11.05 -32.19 14.59
CA THR A 423 -10.96 -32.88 15.89
C THR A 423 -12.35 -33.21 16.45
N PHE A 424 -13.29 -32.26 16.33
CA PHE A 424 -14.67 -32.45 16.75
C PHE A 424 -15.36 -33.57 15.96
N ASP A 425 -15.14 -33.65 14.65
CA ASP A 425 -15.65 -34.74 13.81
C ASP A 425 -15.23 -36.12 14.31
N LEU A 426 -13.94 -36.31 14.65
CA LEU A 426 -13.45 -37.56 15.21
C LEU A 426 -14.15 -37.89 16.54
N LEU A 427 -14.19 -36.92 17.46
CA LEU A 427 -14.81 -37.12 18.77
C LEU A 427 -16.30 -37.43 18.65
N LEU A 428 -17.01 -36.74 17.76
CA LEU A 428 -18.43 -36.95 17.51
C LEU A 428 -18.68 -38.33 16.88
N THR A 429 -17.85 -38.76 15.93
CA THR A 429 -17.98 -40.08 15.30
C THR A 429 -17.73 -41.21 16.30
N VAL A 430 -16.74 -41.07 17.18
CA VAL A 430 -16.48 -42.02 18.28
C VAL A 430 -17.67 -42.06 19.26
N LEU A 431 -18.18 -40.89 19.66
CA LEU A 431 -19.32 -40.79 20.56
C LEU A 431 -20.58 -41.43 19.95
N MET A 432 -20.86 -41.15 18.69
CA MET A 432 -21.99 -41.72 17.97
C MET A 432 -21.89 -43.24 17.85
N TRP A 433 -20.69 -43.77 17.59
CA TRP A 433 -20.45 -45.21 17.60
C TRP A 433 -20.73 -45.82 18.97
N LEU A 434 -20.24 -45.23 20.06
CA LEU A 434 -20.52 -45.69 21.42
C LEU A 434 -22.03 -45.70 21.72
N ILE A 435 -22.75 -44.63 21.36
CA ILE A 435 -24.20 -44.55 21.54
C ILE A 435 -24.91 -45.67 20.75
N CYS A 436 -24.49 -45.92 19.49
CA CYS A 436 -25.05 -47.01 18.69
C CYS A 436 -24.83 -48.39 19.34
N THR A 437 -23.66 -48.63 19.93
CA THR A 437 -23.37 -49.90 20.64
C THR A 437 -24.15 -50.05 21.94
N MET A 438 -24.36 -48.97 22.69
CA MET A 438 -25.14 -48.99 23.94
C MET A 438 -26.63 -49.20 23.68
N ILE A 439 -27.19 -48.59 22.64
CA ILE A 439 -28.61 -48.76 22.26
C ILE A 439 -28.88 -50.17 21.73
N ALA A 440 -27.90 -50.81 21.09
CA ALA A 440 -28.00 -52.20 20.68
C ALA A 440 -28.08 -53.20 21.87
N GLY A 441 -27.90 -52.73 23.11
CA GLY A 441 -28.01 -53.55 24.32
C GLY A 441 -26.75 -54.37 24.63
N GLU A 442 -25.65 -54.15 23.91
CA GLU A 442 -24.38 -54.80 24.18
C GLU A 442 -23.60 -54.07 25.28
N SER A 443 -22.88 -54.82 26.12
CA SER A 443 -21.89 -54.21 27.01
C SER A 443 -20.75 -53.62 26.17
N ILE A 444 -20.14 -52.52 26.63
CA ILE A 444 -19.02 -51.88 25.92
C ILE A 444 -17.87 -52.87 25.68
N GLN A 445 -17.63 -53.78 26.62
CA GLN A 445 -16.57 -54.78 26.51
C GLN A 445 -16.88 -55.84 25.44
N THR A 446 -18.13 -56.30 25.34
CA THR A 446 -18.55 -57.22 24.29
C THR A 446 -18.56 -56.54 22.92
N ALA A 447 -19.01 -55.28 22.85
CA ALA A 447 -18.99 -54.49 21.63
C ALA A 447 -17.56 -54.25 21.14
N PHE A 448 -16.62 -53.96 22.05
CA PHE A 448 -15.20 -53.83 21.71
C PHE A 448 -14.61 -55.15 21.20
N MET A 449 -14.87 -56.27 21.87
CA MET A 449 -14.37 -57.58 21.44
C MET A 449 -14.95 -58.02 20.10
N SER A 450 -16.22 -57.71 19.84
CA SER A 450 -16.91 -58.07 18.59
C SER A 450 -16.53 -57.14 17.43
N GLN A 451 -16.53 -55.82 17.65
CA GLN A 451 -16.39 -54.84 16.58
C GLN A 451 -14.94 -54.44 16.29
N VAL A 452 -14.06 -54.48 17.30
CA VAL A 452 -12.64 -54.05 17.19
C VAL A 452 -11.71 -55.25 17.09
N VAL A 453 -11.79 -56.20 18.03
CA VAL A 453 -10.87 -57.35 18.08
C VAL A 453 -11.23 -58.41 17.04
N HIS A 454 -12.49 -58.84 16.98
CA HIS A 454 -13.00 -59.80 16.00
C HIS A 454 -13.65 -59.11 14.80
N TYR A 455 -12.95 -58.11 14.25
CA TYR A 455 -13.45 -57.27 13.18
C TYR A 455 -13.94 -58.06 11.96
N ARG A 456 -15.18 -57.79 11.53
CA ARG A 456 -15.73 -58.20 10.23
C ARG A 456 -16.43 -57.02 9.56
N ILE A 457 -16.07 -56.75 8.30
CA ILE A 457 -16.61 -55.63 7.50
C ILE A 457 -18.15 -55.64 7.37
N LYS A 458 -18.78 -56.82 7.40
CA LYS A 458 -20.24 -56.96 7.25
C LYS A 458 -21.04 -56.61 8.51
N THR A 459 -20.42 -56.67 9.69
CA THR A 459 -21.12 -56.55 10.99
C THR A 459 -20.59 -55.44 11.89
N SER A 460 -19.30 -55.09 11.81
CA SER A 460 -18.70 -54.02 12.62
C SER A 460 -19.02 -52.63 12.05
N LEU A 461 -19.22 -51.62 12.90
CA LEU A 461 -19.34 -50.20 12.50
C LEU A 461 -18.10 -49.37 12.89
N PHE A 462 -17.13 -50.01 13.54
CA PHE A 462 -15.91 -49.35 14.03
C PHE A 462 -15.00 -48.87 12.89
N ASP A 463 -15.15 -49.43 11.69
CA ASP A 463 -14.43 -49.00 10.49
C ASP A 463 -14.82 -47.57 10.04
N ILE A 464 -16.02 -47.09 10.37
CA ILE A 464 -16.40 -45.68 10.18
C ILE A 464 -15.58 -44.77 11.10
N VAL A 465 -15.34 -45.21 12.35
CA VAL A 465 -14.46 -44.51 13.29
C VAL A 465 -13.02 -44.51 12.77
N MET A 466 -12.54 -45.64 12.23
CA MET A 466 -11.21 -45.72 11.62
C MET A 466 -11.06 -44.80 10.39
N ALA A 467 -12.11 -44.64 9.59
CA ALA A 467 -12.12 -43.69 8.49
C ALA A 467 -12.02 -42.23 9.00
N ALA A 468 -12.71 -41.89 10.09
CA ALA A 468 -12.59 -40.57 10.74
C ALA A 468 -11.18 -40.35 11.33
N ILE A 469 -10.56 -41.37 11.96
CA ILE A 469 -9.17 -41.29 12.46
C ILE A 469 -8.19 -41.06 11.30
N CYS A 470 -8.32 -41.82 10.22
CA CYS A 470 -7.47 -41.66 9.03
C CYS A 470 -7.58 -40.22 8.48
N ARG A 471 -8.80 -39.73 8.28
CA ARG A 471 -9.07 -38.36 7.86
C ARG A 471 -8.47 -37.32 8.81
N PHE A 472 -8.68 -37.47 10.12
CA PHE A 472 -8.08 -36.61 11.15
C PHE A 472 -6.56 -36.54 11.01
N THR A 473 -5.89 -37.69 10.92
CA THR A 473 -4.42 -37.74 10.83
C THR A 473 -3.89 -37.08 9.56
N VAL A 474 -4.50 -37.36 8.40
CA VAL A 474 -4.11 -36.79 7.11
C VAL A 474 -4.31 -35.27 7.09
N LEU A 475 -5.49 -34.80 7.51
CA LEU A 475 -5.80 -33.37 7.49
C LEU A 475 -4.94 -32.56 8.47
N LEU A 476 -4.68 -33.07 9.67
CA LEU A 476 -3.79 -32.40 10.63
C LEU A 476 -2.33 -32.40 10.16
N LEU A 477 -1.83 -33.51 9.61
CA LEU A 477 -0.48 -33.56 9.07
C LEU A 477 -0.27 -32.49 8.00
N PHE A 478 -1.17 -32.42 7.02
CA PHE A 478 -0.99 -31.52 5.88
C PHE A 478 -1.34 -30.06 6.19
N TYR A 479 -2.40 -29.81 6.96
CA TYR A 479 -2.90 -28.44 7.18
C TYR A 479 -2.42 -27.81 8.50
N ALA A 480 -2.21 -28.60 9.56
CA ALA A 480 -1.70 -28.11 10.84
C ALA A 480 -0.16 -28.14 10.93
N LEU A 481 0.49 -29.24 10.51
CA LEU A 481 1.95 -29.40 10.61
C LEU A 481 2.71 -28.89 9.37
N LEU A 482 2.30 -29.32 8.17
CA LEU A 482 2.99 -28.96 6.92
C LEU A 482 2.49 -27.63 6.32
N HIS A 483 1.48 -27.00 6.92
CA HIS A 483 0.93 -25.71 6.51
C HIS A 483 0.61 -25.59 5.01
N LEU A 484 0.11 -26.66 4.39
CA LEU A 484 -0.29 -26.62 2.98
C LEU A 484 -1.44 -25.61 2.77
N ASN A 485 -1.41 -24.94 1.62
CA ASN A 485 -2.41 -23.92 1.23
C ASN A 485 -3.23 -24.37 0.01
N HIS A 486 -3.33 -25.68 -0.23
CA HIS A 486 -4.03 -26.24 -1.39
C HIS A 486 -5.21 -27.12 -0.95
N TRP A 487 -6.34 -27.02 -1.65
CA TRP A 487 -7.58 -27.76 -1.38
C TRP A 487 -7.54 -29.26 -1.72
N ILE A 488 -6.43 -29.77 -2.28
CA ILE A 488 -6.41 -31.11 -2.90
C ILE A 488 -6.46 -32.23 -1.86
N ILE A 489 -5.80 -32.04 -0.71
CA ILE A 489 -5.75 -33.05 0.35
C ILE A 489 -7.14 -33.25 0.96
N VAL A 490 -7.87 -32.15 1.21
CA VAL A 490 -9.25 -32.25 1.72
C VAL A 490 -10.17 -32.90 0.71
N ALA A 491 -10.06 -32.58 -0.59
CA ALA A 491 -10.87 -33.23 -1.63
C ALA A 491 -10.61 -34.74 -1.74
N ILE A 492 -9.34 -35.16 -1.72
CA ILE A 492 -8.98 -36.59 -1.74
C ILE A 492 -9.52 -37.29 -0.50
N SER A 493 -9.36 -36.69 0.67
CA SER A 493 -9.87 -37.28 1.92
C SER A 493 -11.39 -37.42 1.89
N THR A 494 -12.13 -36.39 1.48
CA THR A 494 -13.59 -36.43 1.38
C THR A 494 -14.04 -37.47 0.35
N ALA A 495 -13.44 -37.50 -0.85
CA ALA A 495 -13.78 -38.48 -1.88
C ALA A 495 -13.54 -39.93 -1.41
N THR A 496 -12.42 -40.17 -0.72
CA THR A 496 -12.09 -41.50 -0.17
C THR A 496 -13.08 -41.91 0.92
N THR A 497 -13.44 -41.00 1.83
CA THR A 497 -14.46 -41.26 2.86
C THR A 497 -15.83 -41.52 2.23
N CYS A 498 -16.25 -40.74 1.23
CA CYS A 498 -17.53 -40.97 0.54
C CYS A 498 -17.57 -42.32 -0.17
N ALA A 499 -16.52 -42.69 -0.89
CA ALA A 499 -16.43 -43.99 -1.58
C ALA A 499 -16.47 -45.16 -0.58
N PHE A 500 -15.76 -45.02 0.54
CA PHE A 500 -15.78 -46.01 1.63
C PHE A 500 -17.18 -46.16 2.24
N LEU A 501 -17.85 -45.06 2.60
CA LEU A 501 -19.19 -45.09 3.19
C LEU A 501 -20.24 -45.67 2.22
N LEU A 502 -20.15 -45.34 0.93
CA LEU A 502 -21.04 -45.91 -0.08
C LEU A 502 -20.85 -47.42 -0.20
N THR A 503 -19.60 -47.87 -0.25
CA THR A 503 -19.26 -49.30 -0.27
C THR A 503 -19.74 -50.00 0.99
N LYS A 504 -19.62 -49.34 2.15
CA LYS A 504 -20.08 -49.86 3.44
C LYS A 504 -21.57 -50.11 3.46
N VAL A 505 -22.38 -49.18 2.93
CA VAL A 505 -23.85 -49.33 2.88
C VAL A 505 -24.28 -50.59 2.13
N PHE A 506 -23.57 -50.95 1.04
CA PHE A 506 -23.87 -52.16 0.26
C PHE A 506 -23.35 -53.45 0.89
N LEU A 507 -22.21 -53.40 1.60
CA LEU A 507 -21.59 -54.59 2.21
C LEU A 507 -22.11 -54.91 3.62
N PHE A 508 -22.74 -53.95 4.28
CA PHE A 508 -23.25 -54.11 5.64
C PHE A 508 -24.52 -54.98 5.68
N ASP A 509 -24.58 -55.91 6.62
CA ASP A 509 -25.73 -56.80 6.78
C ASP A 509 -26.83 -56.15 7.64
N TRP A 510 -27.78 -55.51 6.97
CA TRP A 510 -28.89 -54.82 7.60
C TRP A 510 -29.87 -55.76 8.33
N THR A 511 -29.88 -57.04 8.00
CA THR A 511 -30.84 -58.01 8.57
C THR A 511 -30.49 -58.42 9.99
N ALA A 512 -29.23 -58.28 10.38
CA ALA A 512 -28.73 -58.60 11.71
C ALA A 512 -29.00 -57.51 12.77
N CYS A 513 -29.62 -56.39 12.38
CA CYS A 513 -29.69 -55.18 13.20
C CYS A 513 -31.10 -54.95 13.77
N ASN A 514 -31.25 -55.00 15.10
CA ASN A 514 -32.53 -54.77 15.78
C ASN A 514 -33.08 -53.34 15.60
N GLN A 515 -32.20 -52.34 15.47
CA GLN A 515 -32.57 -50.93 15.24
C GLN A 515 -31.66 -50.28 14.18
N PRO A 516 -32.02 -50.32 12.88
CA PRO A 516 -31.17 -49.83 11.80
C PRO A 516 -31.03 -48.30 11.77
N VAL A 517 -31.95 -47.55 12.37
CA VAL A 517 -32.01 -46.07 12.31
C VAL A 517 -30.73 -45.42 12.82
N PHE A 518 -30.20 -45.86 13.96
CA PHE A 518 -29.00 -45.28 14.56
C PHE A 518 -27.73 -45.55 13.75
N GLN A 519 -27.67 -46.71 13.08
CA GLN A 519 -26.55 -47.10 12.22
C GLN A 519 -26.55 -46.29 10.93
N VAL A 520 -27.73 -46.04 10.35
CA VAL A 520 -27.91 -45.10 9.22
C VAL A 520 -27.49 -43.69 9.64
N LEU A 521 -27.86 -43.24 10.83
CA LEU A 521 -27.50 -41.92 11.35
C LEU A 521 -25.97 -41.76 11.51
N LEU A 522 -25.27 -42.80 11.96
CA LEU A 522 -23.80 -42.82 12.05
C LEU A 522 -23.13 -42.68 10.67
N ILE A 523 -23.61 -43.43 9.67
CA ILE A 523 -23.11 -43.34 8.28
C ILE A 523 -23.40 -41.95 7.69
N LEU A 524 -24.62 -41.44 7.88
CA LEU A 524 -25.05 -40.16 7.32
C LEU A 524 -24.33 -38.99 7.98
N SER A 525 -24.11 -39.02 9.29
CA SER A 525 -23.34 -37.98 10.00
C SER A 525 -21.89 -37.95 9.53
N SER A 526 -21.22 -39.10 9.40
CA SER A 526 -19.85 -39.16 8.86
C SER A 526 -19.77 -38.63 7.42
N PHE A 527 -20.77 -38.93 6.58
CA PHE A 527 -20.88 -38.38 5.23
C PHE A 527 -21.01 -36.85 5.24
N VAL A 528 -21.96 -36.31 6.02
CA VAL A 528 -22.21 -34.85 6.09
C VAL A 528 -21.01 -34.10 6.63
N LEU A 529 -20.35 -34.62 7.67
CA LEU A 529 -19.17 -33.97 8.27
C LEU A 529 -17.98 -33.92 7.29
N SER A 530 -17.78 -34.97 6.48
CA SER A 530 -16.72 -34.97 5.46
C SER A 530 -16.92 -33.91 4.36
N TRP A 531 -18.18 -33.60 4.03
CA TRP A 531 -18.53 -32.49 3.14
C TRP A 531 -18.42 -31.14 3.84
N ALA A 532 -18.80 -31.05 5.10
CA ALA A 532 -18.69 -29.83 5.89
C ALA A 532 -17.22 -29.38 6.03
N GLU A 533 -16.29 -30.33 6.21
CA GLU A 533 -14.85 -30.05 6.25
C GLU A 533 -14.32 -29.50 4.93
N ALA A 534 -14.65 -30.15 3.80
CA ALA A 534 -14.26 -29.69 2.47
C ALA A 534 -14.83 -28.30 2.17
N TRP A 535 -16.11 -28.09 2.46
CA TRP A 535 -16.79 -26.82 2.27
C TRP A 535 -16.17 -25.71 3.14
N PHE A 536 -15.93 -25.97 4.42
CA PHE A 536 -15.36 -24.98 5.32
C PHE A 536 -13.94 -24.59 4.91
N PHE A 537 -13.12 -25.56 4.49
CA PHE A 537 -11.75 -25.29 4.06
C PHE A 537 -11.70 -24.43 2.79
N ASP A 538 -12.52 -24.76 1.79
CA ASP A 538 -12.50 -24.11 0.47
C ASP A 538 -13.15 -22.71 0.49
N PHE A 539 -14.23 -22.53 1.26
CA PHE A 539 -14.97 -21.26 1.29
C PHE A 539 -14.55 -20.30 2.41
N ARG A 540 -13.96 -20.79 3.51
CA ARG A 540 -13.57 -19.93 4.66
C ARG A 540 -12.06 -19.84 4.82
N VAL A 541 -11.36 -20.97 4.94
CA VAL A 541 -9.93 -20.99 5.28
C VAL A 541 -9.07 -20.39 4.17
N ILE A 542 -9.19 -20.90 2.93
CA ILE A 542 -8.37 -20.42 1.81
C ILE A 542 -8.66 -18.95 1.47
N PRO A 543 -9.92 -18.51 1.30
CA PRO A 543 -10.20 -17.15 0.88
C PRO A 543 -9.80 -16.11 1.92
N GLN A 544 -10.03 -16.37 3.22
CA GLN A 544 -9.65 -15.43 4.28
C GLN A 544 -8.12 -15.34 4.47
N GLU A 545 -7.40 -16.46 4.43
CA GLU A 545 -5.92 -16.43 4.47
C GLU A 545 -5.33 -15.75 3.22
N THR A 546 -5.92 -16.00 2.05
CA THR A 546 -5.48 -15.38 0.79
C THR A 546 -5.77 -13.88 0.79
N HIS A 547 -6.93 -13.47 1.30
CA HIS A 547 -7.30 -12.06 1.43
C HIS A 547 -6.38 -11.32 2.41
N ALA A 548 -6.11 -11.87 3.58
CA ALA A 548 -5.14 -11.30 4.54
C ALA A 548 -3.74 -11.21 3.94
N ARG A 549 -3.29 -12.25 3.23
CA ARG A 549 -2.00 -12.24 2.54
C ARG A 549 -1.92 -11.17 1.45
N ASN A 550 -2.94 -11.06 0.60
CA ASN A 550 -3.01 -10.07 -0.46
C ASN A 550 -3.12 -8.65 0.09
N TRP A 551 -3.82 -8.44 1.20
CA TRP A 551 -3.91 -7.14 1.86
C TRP A 551 -2.56 -6.70 2.45
N ILE A 552 -1.84 -7.61 3.13
CA ILE A 552 -0.48 -7.36 3.63
C ILE A 552 0.47 -7.05 2.46
N GLN A 553 0.33 -7.75 1.33
CA GLN A 553 1.11 -7.51 0.11
C GLN A 553 0.73 -6.20 -0.60
N ASN A 554 -0.55 -5.81 -0.62
CA ASN A 554 -0.99 -4.56 -1.22
C ASN A 554 -0.65 -3.34 -0.36
N MET A 555 -0.61 -3.47 0.97
CA MET A 555 -0.09 -2.39 1.84
C MET A 555 1.37 -2.07 1.54
N SER A 556 2.16 -3.05 1.08
CA SER A 556 3.56 -2.81 0.67
C SER A 556 3.72 -2.03 -0.66
N ASP A 557 2.64 -1.79 -1.41
CA ASP A 557 2.67 -1.07 -2.70
C ASP A 557 2.19 0.39 -2.61
N THR A 558 1.88 0.92 -1.41
CA THR A 558 1.55 2.34 -1.22
C THR A 558 2.79 3.21 -1.04
N GLU A 559 2.72 4.49 -1.41
CA GLU A 559 3.83 5.49 -1.35
C GLU A 559 4.50 5.64 0.04
N ARG A 560 3.93 5.04 1.08
CA ARG A 560 4.48 4.94 2.44
C ARG A 560 5.25 3.64 2.71
N ALA A 561 5.62 2.89 1.68
CA ALA A 561 6.42 1.68 1.82
C ALA A 561 7.72 1.99 2.58
N PRO A 562 8.07 1.17 3.59
CA PRO A 562 9.30 1.38 4.34
C PRO A 562 10.52 1.25 3.41
N LEU A 563 11.50 2.13 3.62
CA LEU A 563 12.73 2.13 2.83
C LEU A 563 13.50 0.81 2.99
N ILE A 564 13.34 0.10 4.11
CA ILE A 564 14.01 -1.17 4.39
C ILE A 564 13.04 -2.33 4.13
N ARG A 565 13.42 -3.29 3.28
CA ARG A 565 12.70 -4.55 3.08
C ARG A 565 13.48 -5.69 3.71
N ALA A 566 12.88 -6.41 4.65
CA ALA A 566 13.39 -7.72 5.05
C ALA A 566 13.07 -8.72 3.93
N VAL A 567 14.11 -9.33 3.37
CA VAL A 567 13.96 -10.62 2.68
C VAL A 567 13.57 -11.60 3.77
N THR A 568 12.28 -11.96 3.86
CA THR A 568 11.87 -13.12 4.64
C THR A 568 12.53 -14.34 4.01
N ALA A 569 13.60 -14.82 4.64
CA ALA A 569 14.28 -16.05 4.27
C ALA A 569 13.29 -17.21 4.43
N ASP A 570 12.84 -17.78 3.31
CA ASP A 570 12.34 -19.15 3.26
C ASP A 570 13.50 -20.00 2.71
N PRO A 571 14.14 -20.87 3.52
CA PRO A 571 15.41 -21.50 3.16
C PRO A 571 15.30 -22.66 2.15
N ARG A 572 14.23 -22.77 1.35
CA ARG A 572 13.98 -23.97 0.51
C ARG A 572 13.59 -23.77 -0.95
N GLN A 573 13.96 -22.66 -1.60
CA GLN A 573 13.91 -22.58 -3.07
C GLN A 573 15.14 -21.88 -3.65
N TYR A 574 16.27 -22.59 -3.66
CA TYR A 574 17.37 -22.30 -4.58
C TYR A 574 17.12 -23.09 -5.88
N SER A 575 16.49 -22.47 -6.87
CA SER A 575 16.62 -22.83 -8.30
C SER A 575 15.86 -21.82 -9.20
N SER A 576 16.64 -20.96 -9.86
CA SER A 576 16.45 -20.43 -11.23
C SER A 576 15.08 -19.83 -11.67
N VAL A 577 14.50 -18.91 -10.91
CA VAL A 577 13.54 -17.93 -11.47
C VAL A 577 13.83 -16.55 -10.92
N GLU A 578 14.37 -15.70 -11.77
CA GLU A 578 14.63 -14.28 -11.54
C GLU A 578 13.29 -13.55 -11.29
N PRO A 579 13.01 -13.03 -10.08
CA PRO A 579 11.77 -12.30 -9.85
C PRO A 579 11.94 -10.91 -10.45
N SER A 580 11.08 -10.58 -11.40
CA SER A 580 10.92 -9.26 -12.00
C SER A 580 10.71 -8.21 -10.91
N ARG A 581 11.82 -7.63 -10.46
CA ARG A 581 11.94 -6.51 -9.53
C ARG A 581 11.69 -5.22 -10.33
N THR A 582 10.47 -5.08 -10.82
CA THR A 582 10.04 -3.90 -11.58
C THR A 582 9.54 -2.84 -10.61
N PHE A 583 10.36 -1.81 -10.41
CA PHE A 583 9.94 -0.55 -9.80
C PHE A 583 8.75 0.03 -10.57
N TYR A 584 7.64 0.28 -9.90
CA TYR A 584 6.54 1.05 -10.48
C TYR A 584 6.92 2.55 -10.47
N THR A 585 6.99 3.14 -11.66
CA THR A 585 6.73 4.58 -11.85
C THR A 585 5.25 4.67 -12.21
N PRO A 586 4.45 5.59 -11.65
CA PRO A 586 3.12 5.86 -12.20
C PRO A 586 3.27 6.16 -13.69
N VAL A 587 2.71 5.29 -14.54
CA VAL A 587 2.75 5.46 -15.98
C VAL A 587 1.53 6.28 -16.36
N ASP A 588 1.71 7.59 -16.46
CA ASP A 588 0.87 8.36 -17.38
C ASP A 588 1.12 7.82 -18.78
N SER A 589 0.08 7.23 -19.37
CA SER A 589 0.10 6.74 -20.75
C SER A 589 -0.58 7.77 -21.64
N PRO A 590 0.09 8.31 -22.68
CA PRO A 590 -0.60 8.87 -23.82
C PRO A 590 -0.81 7.78 -24.90
N ALA A 591 -2.07 7.57 -25.24
CA ALA A 591 -2.60 7.73 -26.59
C ALA A 591 -1.69 7.48 -27.83
N HIS A 592 -1.88 6.30 -28.46
CA HIS A 592 -1.93 5.96 -29.91
C HIS A 592 -0.71 6.19 -30.84
N SER A 593 -0.17 5.11 -31.45
CA SER A 593 -0.36 4.78 -32.88
C SER A 593 0.22 3.40 -33.23
N ASP A 594 -0.47 2.71 -34.13
CA ASP A 594 -0.21 1.36 -34.66
C ASP A 594 1.18 1.18 -35.31
N THR A 595 1.69 -0.05 -35.25
CA THR A 595 2.12 -0.81 -36.45
C THR A 595 2.31 -2.27 -36.08
N ASP A 596 1.66 -3.12 -36.86
CA ASP A 596 1.78 -4.58 -36.85
C ASP A 596 3.23 -5.02 -37.07
N GLU A 597 3.65 -6.11 -36.43
CA GLU A 597 4.24 -7.24 -37.15
C GLU A 597 4.36 -8.48 -36.25
N ASP A 598 3.79 -9.57 -36.77
CA ASP A 598 3.86 -10.94 -36.26
C ASP A 598 5.30 -11.44 -36.11
N ILE A 599 5.60 -12.20 -35.05
CA ILE A 599 6.37 -13.46 -35.16
C ILE A 599 5.98 -14.39 -34.01
N SER A 600 5.72 -15.62 -34.40
CA SER A 600 5.08 -16.70 -33.65
C SER A 600 6.07 -17.69 -32.99
N ARG A 601 5.59 -18.35 -31.92
CA ARG A 601 6.04 -19.63 -31.29
C ARG A 601 7.30 -19.53 -30.40
N ARG A 602 7.35 -20.05 -29.16
CA ARG A 602 6.93 -21.39 -28.67
C ARG A 602 6.38 -21.40 -27.23
N GLN A 603 5.50 -22.36 -26.97
CA GLN A 603 4.82 -22.67 -25.70
C GLN A 603 5.69 -23.45 -24.72
N ASP A 604 5.57 -23.15 -23.42
CA ASP A 604 5.78 -24.10 -22.32
C ASP A 604 4.61 -24.00 -21.31
N PRO A 605 3.97 -25.11 -20.88
CA PRO A 605 2.66 -25.06 -20.23
C PRO A 605 2.70 -25.38 -18.73
N THR A 606 3.33 -24.59 -17.87
CA THR A 606 3.15 -24.75 -16.40
C THR A 606 3.36 -23.46 -15.61
N ARG A 607 2.28 -22.68 -15.41
CA ARG A 607 1.97 -21.80 -14.25
C ARG A 607 1.05 -20.67 -14.70
N LYS A 608 -0.25 -20.82 -14.45
CA LYS A 608 -1.20 -19.70 -14.45
C LYS A 608 -2.11 -19.83 -13.23
N LEU A 609 -1.63 -19.35 -12.09
CA LEU A 609 -2.48 -19.00 -10.95
C LEU A 609 -2.62 -17.47 -10.95
N SER A 610 -3.88 -17.04 -10.92
CA SER A 610 -4.39 -15.74 -11.32
C SER A 610 -4.12 -14.64 -10.30
N ARG A 611 -3.43 -13.58 -10.73
CA ARG A 611 -3.41 -12.25 -10.09
C ARG A 611 -4.81 -11.66 -10.12
N THR A 612 -5.39 -11.33 -8.97
CA THR A 612 -6.75 -10.79 -8.84
C THR A 612 -6.83 -9.28 -8.61
N ASN A 613 -5.72 -8.53 -8.66
CA ASN A 613 -5.71 -7.08 -8.36
C ASN A 613 -5.11 -6.20 -9.47
N GLU A 614 -5.20 -6.59 -10.74
CA GLU A 614 -5.00 -5.60 -11.81
C GLU A 614 -6.23 -4.69 -11.85
N VAL A 615 -6.04 -3.41 -11.52
CA VAL A 615 -6.99 -2.34 -11.90
C VAL A 615 -7.21 -2.50 -13.38
N PHE A 616 -8.41 -2.92 -13.76
CA PHE A 616 -8.75 -3.12 -15.15
C PHE A 616 -8.90 -1.75 -15.78
N ILE A 617 -7.87 -1.35 -16.50
CA ILE A 617 -7.93 -0.20 -17.39
C ILE A 617 -8.65 -0.73 -18.64
N PRO A 618 -9.90 -0.33 -18.93
CA PRO A 618 -10.53 -0.69 -20.17
C PRO A 618 -9.62 -0.20 -21.30
N LYS A 619 -9.24 -1.07 -22.24
CA LYS A 619 -8.73 -0.58 -23.52
C LYS A 619 -9.72 0.47 -24.04
N PRO A 620 -9.27 1.59 -24.60
CA PRO A 620 -10.19 2.60 -25.13
C PRO A 620 -11.16 1.89 -26.06
N LEU A 621 -12.43 1.90 -25.67
CA LEU A 621 -13.48 1.26 -26.46
C LEU A 621 -13.55 2.00 -27.80
N PRO A 622 -13.78 1.28 -28.92
CA PRO A 622 -13.99 1.94 -30.20
C PRO A 622 -15.15 2.94 -30.07
N LYS A 623 -15.00 4.09 -30.73
CA LYS A 623 -16.09 5.09 -30.79
C LYS A 623 -17.35 4.40 -31.30
N LEU A 624 -18.45 4.64 -30.61
CA LEU A 624 -19.76 4.12 -31.01
C LEU A 624 -20.09 4.59 -32.43
N THR A 625 -20.57 3.65 -33.26
CA THR A 625 -21.11 4.00 -34.57
C THR A 625 -22.44 4.74 -34.40
N THR A 626 -22.80 5.56 -35.38
CA THR A 626 -24.07 6.31 -35.39
C THR A 626 -25.28 5.37 -35.20
N ASP A 627 -25.23 4.17 -35.77
CA ASP A 627 -26.29 3.15 -35.62
C ASP A 627 -26.39 2.62 -34.19
N MET A 628 -25.25 2.37 -33.52
CA MET A 628 -25.25 1.94 -32.11
C MET A 628 -25.77 3.04 -31.18
N ILE A 629 -25.45 4.30 -31.47
CA ILE A 629 -25.96 5.46 -30.71
C ILE A 629 -27.48 5.54 -30.85
N ALA A 630 -28.00 5.45 -32.09
CA ALA A 630 -29.43 5.48 -32.34
C ALA A 630 -30.17 4.34 -31.63
N GLU A 631 -29.59 3.13 -31.65
CA GLU A 631 -30.15 1.97 -30.96
C GLU A 631 -30.16 2.14 -29.44
N TYR A 632 -29.07 2.63 -28.83
CA TYR A 632 -29.04 2.87 -27.39
C TYR A 632 -30.02 3.97 -26.95
N LYS A 633 -30.22 5.02 -27.75
CA LYS A 633 -31.24 6.04 -27.47
C LYS A 633 -32.67 5.47 -27.56
N ARG A 634 -32.92 4.57 -28.51
CA ARG A 634 -34.19 3.84 -28.63
C ARG A 634 -34.43 2.96 -27.41
N ILE A 635 -33.41 2.22 -26.97
CA ILE A 635 -33.46 1.39 -25.76
C ILE A 635 -33.72 2.25 -24.53
N ALA A 636 -32.99 3.36 -24.35
CA ALA A 636 -33.16 4.29 -23.23
C ALA A 636 -34.60 4.84 -23.14
N SER A 637 -35.19 5.19 -24.29
CA SER A 637 -36.56 5.70 -24.36
C SER A 637 -37.60 4.63 -24.00
N SER A 638 -37.39 3.38 -24.41
CA SER A 638 -38.25 2.25 -24.02
C SER A 638 -38.13 1.97 -22.53
N LEU A 639 -36.89 1.94 -22.03
CA LEU A 639 -36.56 1.64 -20.65
C LEU A 639 -37.24 2.61 -19.67
N MET A 640 -37.33 3.89 -20.03
CA MET A 640 -38.03 4.88 -19.21
C MET A 640 -39.52 4.55 -19.02
N LYS A 641 -40.19 4.08 -20.09
CA LYS A 641 -41.59 3.65 -20.02
C LYS A 641 -41.76 2.40 -19.16
N ASP A 642 -40.86 1.43 -19.32
CA ASP A 642 -40.87 0.19 -18.55
C ASP A 642 -40.63 0.44 -17.05
N CYS A 643 -39.66 1.31 -16.72
CA CYS A 643 -39.39 1.74 -15.34
C CYS A 643 -40.60 2.46 -14.72
N HIS A 644 -41.26 3.36 -15.46
CA HIS A 644 -42.45 4.03 -14.97
C HIS A 644 -43.62 3.06 -14.71
N GLY A 645 -43.78 2.05 -15.58
CA GLY A 645 -44.74 0.96 -15.35
C GLY A 645 -44.47 0.16 -14.08
N LEU A 646 -43.19 -0.11 -13.77
CA LEU A 646 -42.80 -0.79 -12.54
C LEU A 646 -42.99 0.07 -11.29
N LEU A 647 -42.68 1.38 -11.37
CA LEU A 647 -42.87 2.33 -10.26
C LEU A 647 -44.35 2.47 -9.86
N THR A 648 -45.25 2.50 -10.85
CA THR A 648 -46.70 2.72 -10.66
C THR A 648 -47.51 1.43 -10.46
N SER A 649 -46.91 0.25 -10.66
CA SER A 649 -47.59 -1.03 -10.49
C SER A 649 -48.07 -1.25 -9.04
N LYS A 650 -49.20 -1.96 -8.90
CA LYS A 650 -49.78 -2.37 -7.61
C LYS A 650 -49.44 -3.82 -7.23
N ASP A 651 -48.69 -4.53 -8.07
CA ASP A 651 -48.44 -5.98 -7.91
C ASP A 651 -47.28 -6.31 -6.95
N TRP A 652 -46.75 -5.29 -6.26
CA TRP A 652 -45.64 -5.43 -5.33
C TRP A 652 -46.07 -6.09 -4.02
N LYS A 653 -45.31 -7.09 -3.59
CA LYS A 653 -45.49 -7.76 -2.29
C LYS A 653 -44.40 -7.35 -1.32
N THR A 654 -44.77 -6.78 -0.18
CA THR A 654 -43.83 -6.38 0.87
C THR A 654 -43.22 -7.61 1.56
N GLU A 655 -41.90 -7.64 1.70
CA GLU A 655 -41.18 -8.72 2.39
C GLU A 655 -40.61 -8.27 3.74
N ILE A 656 -40.00 -7.08 3.78
CA ILE A 656 -39.24 -6.61 4.93
C ILE A 656 -39.51 -5.11 5.11
N THR A 657 -39.80 -4.71 6.35
CA THR A 657 -39.77 -3.30 6.77
C THR A 657 -38.64 -3.15 7.77
N THR A 658 -37.72 -2.22 7.51
CA THR A 658 -36.58 -1.95 8.39
C THR A 658 -36.98 -1.07 9.58
N SER A 659 -36.12 -0.97 10.59
CA SER A 659 -36.30 -0.06 11.73
C SER A 659 -36.39 1.42 11.33
N ASN A 660 -35.81 1.78 10.18
CA ASN A 660 -35.77 3.16 9.68
C ASN A 660 -37.00 3.49 8.81
N GLY A 661 -37.96 2.58 8.70
CA GLY A 661 -39.15 2.75 7.86
C GLY A 661 -38.95 2.40 6.39
N ASP A 662 -37.78 1.89 5.97
CA ASP A 662 -37.56 1.44 4.59
C ASP A 662 -38.33 0.15 4.32
N VAL A 663 -39.05 0.11 3.19
CA VAL A 663 -39.88 -1.02 2.78
C VAL A 663 -39.23 -1.73 1.59
N VAL A 664 -38.85 -2.98 1.78
CA VAL A 664 -38.39 -3.87 0.70
C VAL A 664 -39.59 -4.66 0.19
N SER A 665 -39.90 -4.50 -1.09
CA SER A 665 -40.96 -5.24 -1.77
C SER A 665 -40.39 -6.03 -2.93
N CYS A 666 -41.14 -7.05 -3.36
CA CYS A 666 -40.76 -7.88 -4.48
C CYS A 666 -41.91 -8.16 -5.43
N MET A 667 -41.59 -8.43 -6.68
CA MET A 667 -42.53 -8.84 -7.71
C MET A 667 -41.97 -10.10 -8.41
N PRO A 668 -42.72 -11.21 -8.45
CA PRO A 668 -42.29 -12.40 -9.18
C PRO A 668 -42.41 -12.17 -10.69
N ILE A 669 -41.33 -12.39 -11.45
CA ILE A 669 -41.40 -12.53 -12.92
C ILE A 669 -41.68 -14.01 -13.25
N ASN A 670 -42.18 -14.28 -14.46
CA ASN A 670 -42.30 -15.62 -15.03
C ASN A 670 -41.04 -16.47 -14.76
N LYS A 671 -41.26 -17.77 -14.53
CA LYS A 671 -40.39 -18.77 -13.86
C LYS A 671 -38.90 -18.89 -14.29
N SER A 672 -38.43 -18.16 -15.30
CA SER A 672 -37.06 -18.24 -15.84
C SER A 672 -36.20 -16.98 -15.69
N GLU A 673 -36.77 -15.82 -15.31
CA GLU A 673 -36.06 -14.53 -15.31
C GLU A 673 -35.81 -13.92 -13.93
N GLY A 674 -36.12 -14.65 -12.85
CA GLY A 674 -35.82 -14.23 -11.48
C GLY A 674 -36.91 -13.36 -10.85
N LYS A 675 -36.52 -12.61 -9.83
CA LYS A 675 -37.43 -11.84 -8.95
C LYS A 675 -37.00 -10.38 -8.97
N ILE A 676 -37.91 -9.45 -9.25
CA ILE A 676 -37.62 -8.01 -9.15
C ILE A 676 -37.78 -7.60 -7.69
N MET A 677 -36.81 -6.88 -7.17
CA MET A 677 -36.88 -6.29 -5.84
C MET A 677 -36.94 -4.77 -5.95
N LYS A 678 -37.59 -4.14 -4.99
CA LYS A 678 -37.50 -2.71 -4.79
C LYS A 678 -37.32 -2.39 -3.32
N ILE A 679 -36.65 -1.28 -3.03
CA ILE A 679 -36.65 -0.65 -1.72
C ILE A 679 -37.17 0.78 -1.86
N THR A 680 -38.08 1.18 -0.97
CA THR A 680 -38.62 2.53 -0.91
C THR A 680 -38.42 3.09 0.50
N GLY A 681 -37.94 4.33 0.59
CA GLY A 681 -37.72 5.01 1.86
C GLY A 681 -37.60 6.53 1.70
N THR A 682 -37.72 7.25 2.81
CA THR A 682 -37.58 8.72 2.84
C THR A 682 -36.11 9.12 2.98
N ILE A 683 -35.69 10.13 2.21
CA ILE A 683 -34.35 10.70 2.23
C ILE A 683 -34.44 12.22 2.41
N ASP A 684 -33.59 12.78 3.27
CA ASP A 684 -33.52 14.22 3.57
C ASP A 684 -32.70 14.96 2.50
N ALA A 685 -33.19 14.94 1.25
CA ALA A 685 -32.66 15.71 0.13
C ALA A 685 -33.76 16.00 -0.91
N PRO A 686 -33.67 17.09 -1.69
CA PRO A 686 -34.58 17.35 -2.82
C PRO A 686 -34.48 16.27 -3.91
N ALA A 687 -35.62 15.84 -4.45
CA ALA A 687 -35.70 14.71 -5.39
C ALA A 687 -34.83 14.88 -6.65
N ASN A 688 -34.87 16.06 -7.26
CA ASN A 688 -34.07 16.39 -8.45
C ASN A 688 -32.56 16.36 -8.15
N MET A 689 -32.15 16.95 -7.03
CA MET A 689 -30.76 16.99 -6.61
C MET A 689 -30.22 15.58 -6.40
N LEU A 690 -30.98 14.73 -5.69
CA LEU A 690 -30.56 13.38 -5.36
C LEU A 690 -30.30 12.52 -6.61
N ILE A 691 -31.22 12.54 -7.58
CA ILE A 691 -31.09 11.71 -8.79
C ILE A 691 -30.00 12.21 -9.72
N ASN A 692 -29.88 13.53 -9.91
CA ASN A 692 -28.79 14.09 -10.71
C ASN A 692 -27.43 13.79 -10.09
N TRP A 693 -27.31 13.94 -8.78
CA TRP A 693 -26.09 13.63 -8.05
C TRP A 693 -25.70 12.15 -8.18
N LEU A 694 -26.65 11.21 -7.99
CA LEU A 694 -26.40 9.77 -8.18
C LEU A 694 -26.03 9.40 -9.63
N PHE A 695 -26.47 10.19 -10.61
CA PHE A 695 -26.14 9.99 -12.02
C PHE A 695 -24.75 10.53 -12.38
N ASP A 696 -24.48 11.79 -12.01
CA ASP A 696 -23.27 12.53 -12.37
C ASP A 696 -22.04 12.01 -11.62
N ASP A 697 -22.13 11.84 -10.29
CA ASP A 697 -21.03 11.41 -9.42
C ASP A 697 -20.91 9.86 -9.34
N ILE A 698 -21.31 9.16 -10.39
CA ILE A 698 -21.32 7.69 -10.42
C ILE A 698 -19.94 7.07 -10.16
N GLU A 699 -18.87 7.71 -10.63
CA GLU A 699 -17.49 7.24 -10.44
C GLU A 699 -17.02 7.41 -8.99
N ALA A 700 -17.61 8.34 -8.24
CA ALA A 700 -17.36 8.52 -6.81
C ALA A 700 -18.14 7.51 -5.94
N THR A 701 -19.06 6.72 -6.50
CA THR A 701 -19.85 5.72 -5.76
C THR A 701 -19.01 4.80 -4.86
N PRO A 702 -17.86 4.24 -5.29
CA PRO A 702 -17.04 3.37 -4.44
C PRO A 702 -16.47 4.05 -3.18
N THR A 703 -16.43 5.39 -3.15
CA THR A 703 -15.91 6.15 -2.00
C THR A 703 -16.84 6.10 -0.80
N TRP A 704 -18.15 5.95 -1.02
CA TRP A 704 -19.18 5.97 0.03
C TRP A 704 -20.02 4.70 0.07
N ASN A 705 -20.24 4.02 -1.06
CA ASN A 705 -21.00 2.79 -1.16
C ASN A 705 -20.07 1.56 -1.16
N LYS A 706 -19.94 0.90 -0.01
CA LYS A 706 -19.08 -0.28 0.15
C LYS A 706 -19.52 -1.52 -0.64
N LEU A 707 -20.72 -1.52 -1.23
CA LEU A 707 -21.21 -2.61 -2.08
C LEU A 707 -20.54 -2.60 -3.46
N VAL A 708 -19.91 -1.47 -3.84
CA VAL A 708 -19.31 -1.23 -5.14
C VAL A 708 -17.81 -1.06 -4.95
N THR A 709 -17.02 -1.91 -5.60
CA THR A 709 -15.56 -1.82 -5.54
C THR A 709 -14.99 -0.90 -6.61
N GLU A 710 -15.61 -0.86 -7.78
CA GLU A 710 -15.20 -0.02 -8.91
C GLU A 710 -16.43 0.48 -9.66
N SER A 711 -16.37 1.72 -10.13
CA SER A 711 -17.40 2.35 -10.96
C SER A 711 -16.70 3.29 -11.94
N ILE A 712 -16.88 3.06 -13.24
CA ILE A 712 -16.15 3.76 -14.31
C ILE A 712 -17.13 4.10 -15.42
N LYS A 713 -17.13 5.35 -15.90
CA LYS A 713 -17.90 5.74 -17.08
C LYS A 713 -17.14 5.28 -18.34
N LEU A 714 -17.74 4.35 -19.09
CA LEU A 714 -17.12 3.78 -20.28
C LEU A 714 -17.28 4.69 -21.50
N GLN A 715 -18.50 5.16 -21.76
CA GLN A 715 -18.81 6.05 -22.89
C GLN A 715 -20.00 6.95 -22.56
N CYS A 716 -19.88 8.25 -22.88
CA CYS A 716 -21.01 9.19 -22.84
C CYS A 716 -21.65 9.25 -24.23
N ILE A 717 -22.96 9.03 -24.31
CA ILE A 717 -23.73 9.13 -25.56
C ILE A 717 -24.28 10.55 -25.72
N ASP A 718 -24.85 11.10 -24.65
CA ASP A 718 -25.27 12.50 -24.50
C ASP A 718 -25.24 12.92 -23.02
N GLU A 719 -25.78 14.10 -22.69
CA GLU A 719 -25.79 14.64 -21.31
C GLU A 719 -26.63 13.79 -20.33
N ASP A 720 -27.58 13.02 -20.85
CA ASP A 720 -28.52 12.24 -20.07
C ASP A 720 -28.36 10.73 -20.22
N THR A 721 -27.44 10.28 -21.09
CA THR A 721 -27.27 8.87 -21.43
C THR A 721 -25.81 8.48 -21.44
N ASP A 722 -25.43 7.53 -20.59
CA ASP A 722 -24.08 6.99 -20.51
C ASP A 722 -24.04 5.47 -20.38
N ILE A 723 -22.89 4.89 -20.71
CA ILE A 723 -22.58 3.50 -20.47
C ILE A 723 -21.53 3.45 -19.39
N ILE A 724 -21.82 2.72 -18.32
CA ILE A 724 -20.92 2.54 -17.19
C ILE A 724 -20.49 1.08 -17.04
N TYR A 725 -19.32 0.92 -16.43
CA TYR A 725 -18.84 -0.33 -15.87
C TYR A 725 -18.93 -0.26 -14.35
N GLN A 726 -19.48 -1.29 -13.72
CA GLN A 726 -19.58 -1.35 -12.27
C GLN A 726 -19.19 -2.73 -11.76
N ALA A 727 -18.31 -2.79 -10.76
CA ALA A 727 -17.93 -4.01 -10.08
C ALA A 727 -18.41 -3.99 -8.63
N THR A 728 -18.96 -5.12 -8.17
CA THR A 728 -19.47 -5.27 -6.81
C THR A 728 -18.51 -6.03 -5.92
N SER A 729 -18.52 -5.69 -4.63
CA SER A 729 -17.84 -6.49 -3.61
C SER A 729 -18.50 -7.87 -3.49
N PRO A 730 -17.78 -8.92 -3.06
CA PRO A 730 -18.41 -10.18 -2.68
C PRO A 730 -19.54 -9.95 -1.68
N GLN A 731 -20.67 -10.61 -1.89
CA GLN A 731 -21.87 -10.49 -1.07
C GLN A 731 -22.19 -11.79 -0.31
N GLY A 732 -23.17 -11.75 0.60
CA GLY A 732 -23.59 -12.91 1.38
C GLY A 732 -22.48 -13.49 2.28
N GLY A 733 -21.61 -12.64 2.83
CA GLY A 733 -20.48 -13.07 3.67
C GLY A 733 -19.40 -13.85 2.90
N GLY A 734 -19.24 -13.56 1.61
CA GLY A 734 -18.26 -14.22 0.72
C GLY A 734 -18.80 -15.41 -0.07
N MET A 735 -20.04 -15.85 0.20
CA MET A 735 -20.68 -16.96 -0.54
C MET A 735 -21.03 -16.58 -1.99
N ILE A 736 -21.28 -15.30 -2.25
CA ILE A 736 -21.49 -14.75 -3.59
C ILE A 736 -20.24 -13.94 -3.93
N GLY A 737 -19.34 -14.48 -4.75
CA GLY A 737 -18.16 -13.74 -5.26
C GLY A 737 -18.46 -12.40 -5.95
N ALA A 738 -17.42 -11.64 -6.28
CA ALA A 738 -17.58 -10.36 -6.98
C ALA A 738 -18.23 -10.54 -8.37
N ARG A 739 -19.09 -9.59 -8.77
CA ARG A 739 -19.68 -9.52 -10.12
C ARG A 739 -19.28 -8.22 -10.79
N ASP A 740 -19.17 -8.25 -12.11
CA ASP A 740 -19.07 -7.03 -12.92
C ASP A 740 -20.31 -6.86 -13.81
N PHE A 741 -20.62 -5.61 -14.13
CA PHE A 741 -21.78 -5.20 -14.92
C PHE A 741 -21.37 -4.13 -15.90
N ILE A 742 -21.92 -4.19 -17.11
CA ILE A 742 -21.91 -3.10 -18.08
C ILE A 742 -23.35 -2.62 -18.18
N ILE A 743 -23.61 -1.35 -17.91
CA ILE A 743 -24.96 -0.81 -17.74
C ILE A 743 -25.09 0.44 -18.62
N LEU A 744 -26.07 0.43 -19.52
CA LEU A 744 -26.56 1.64 -20.18
C LEU A 744 -27.52 2.33 -19.21
N ARG A 745 -27.26 3.61 -18.92
CA ARG A 745 -28.10 4.42 -18.04
C ARG A 745 -28.69 5.60 -18.80
N HIS A 746 -29.89 6.00 -18.42
CA HIS A 746 -30.53 7.19 -18.93
C HIS A 746 -31.25 7.93 -17.80
N ARG A 747 -31.03 9.24 -17.68
CA ARG A 747 -31.77 10.10 -16.73
C ARG A 747 -32.83 10.92 -17.43
N SER A 748 -34.00 11.03 -16.83
CA SER A 748 -35.04 11.96 -17.28
C SER A 748 -36.08 12.17 -16.19
N LYS A 749 -36.86 13.25 -16.30
CA LYS A 749 -38.08 13.44 -15.51
C LYS A 749 -39.24 12.80 -16.27
N TYR A 750 -39.92 11.85 -15.63
CA TYR A 750 -41.04 11.13 -16.24
C TYR A 750 -42.23 11.08 -15.27
N GLY A 751 -43.26 11.87 -15.57
CA GLY A 751 -44.37 12.11 -14.63
C GLY A 751 -43.89 12.84 -13.39
N ASP A 752 -44.31 12.35 -12.22
CA ASP A 752 -43.94 12.92 -10.91
C ASP A 752 -42.55 12.47 -10.40
N TYR A 753 -41.84 11.64 -11.18
CA TYR A 753 -40.58 11.04 -10.78
C TYR A 753 -39.39 11.62 -11.55
N TYR A 754 -38.32 11.90 -10.82
CA TYR A 754 -36.97 12.00 -11.38
C TYR A 754 -36.40 10.59 -11.43
N VAL A 755 -36.00 10.10 -12.61
CA VAL A 755 -35.63 8.69 -12.81
C VAL A 755 -34.27 8.60 -13.48
N SER A 756 -33.38 7.79 -12.92
CA SER A 756 -32.22 7.22 -13.58
C SER A 756 -32.49 5.74 -13.85
N SER A 757 -32.79 5.41 -15.11
CA SER A 757 -33.02 4.03 -15.55
C SER A 757 -31.70 3.37 -15.96
N GLY A 758 -31.62 2.04 -15.83
CA GLY A 758 -30.43 1.27 -16.16
C GLY A 758 -30.76 -0.15 -16.62
N MET A 759 -30.04 -0.63 -17.64
CA MET A 759 -30.11 -2.01 -18.13
C MET A 759 -28.76 -2.48 -18.65
N SER A 760 -28.44 -3.77 -18.52
CA SER A 760 -27.19 -4.30 -19.02
C SER A 760 -27.14 -4.36 -20.54
N VAL A 761 -26.01 -3.92 -21.10
CA VAL A 761 -25.73 -3.99 -22.54
C VAL A 761 -24.49 -4.82 -22.82
N THR A 762 -24.49 -5.53 -23.95
CA THR A 762 -23.36 -6.38 -24.35
C THR A 762 -22.44 -5.60 -25.28
N ILE A 763 -21.19 -5.41 -24.86
CA ILE A 763 -20.14 -4.79 -25.68
C ILE A 763 -19.10 -5.86 -26.02
N LYS A 764 -19.09 -6.33 -27.27
CA LYS A 764 -18.17 -7.41 -27.73
C LYS A 764 -16.69 -7.07 -27.52
N ALA A 765 -16.34 -5.79 -27.65
CA ALA A 765 -14.97 -5.30 -27.44
C ALA A 765 -14.53 -5.30 -25.96
N PHE A 766 -15.46 -5.49 -25.01
CA PHE A 766 -15.16 -5.48 -23.59
C PHE A 766 -15.00 -6.92 -23.06
N PRO A 767 -13.76 -7.36 -22.73
CA PRO A 767 -13.52 -8.74 -22.32
C PRO A 767 -14.09 -9.04 -20.93
N ASN A 768 -14.43 -10.31 -20.68
CA ASN A 768 -14.74 -10.79 -19.34
C ASN A 768 -13.46 -10.89 -18.50
N ARG A 769 -13.50 -10.41 -17.27
CA ARG A 769 -12.37 -10.54 -16.33
C ARG A 769 -12.23 -11.99 -15.87
N LYS A 770 -10.99 -12.42 -15.61
CA LYS A 770 -10.74 -13.72 -14.97
C LYS A 770 -11.13 -13.62 -13.50
N ASN A 771 -11.85 -14.61 -12.98
CA ASN A 771 -12.33 -14.71 -11.60
C ASN A 771 -13.42 -13.70 -11.17
N VAL A 772 -14.04 -12.97 -12.10
CA VAL A 772 -15.24 -12.15 -11.85
C VAL A 772 -16.33 -12.59 -12.83
N VAL A 773 -17.52 -12.86 -12.30
CA VAL A 773 -18.65 -13.31 -13.13
C VAL A 773 -19.39 -12.08 -13.67
N ARG A 774 -19.60 -12.03 -14.99
CA ARG A 774 -20.43 -10.99 -15.64
C ARG A 774 -21.89 -11.18 -15.28
N GLY A 775 -22.37 -10.33 -14.38
CA GLY A 775 -23.79 -10.22 -14.08
C GLY A 775 -24.52 -9.43 -15.16
N GLU A 776 -25.85 -9.60 -15.22
CA GLU A 776 -26.72 -8.89 -16.14
C GLU A 776 -27.87 -8.26 -15.37
N ASN A 777 -28.02 -6.94 -15.52
CA ASN A 777 -29.17 -6.21 -15.03
C ASN A 777 -30.24 -6.18 -16.11
N GLY A 778 -31.46 -6.60 -15.76
CA GLY A 778 -32.66 -6.28 -16.52
C GLY A 778 -33.08 -4.84 -16.28
N VAL A 779 -34.38 -4.55 -16.43
CA VAL A 779 -34.95 -3.23 -16.15
C VAL A 779 -34.76 -2.86 -14.68
N SER A 780 -33.90 -1.88 -14.41
CA SER A 780 -33.62 -1.35 -13.08
C SER A 780 -33.69 0.17 -13.10
N CYS A 781 -34.03 0.80 -11.97
CA CYS A 781 -34.00 2.27 -11.88
C CYS A 781 -33.84 2.79 -10.46
N LEU A 782 -33.21 3.95 -10.35
CA LEU A 782 -33.23 4.81 -9.19
C LEU A 782 -34.25 5.91 -9.47
N ALA A 783 -35.22 6.11 -8.60
CA ALA A 783 -36.26 7.11 -8.76
C ALA A 783 -36.45 7.91 -7.48
N ALA A 784 -36.72 9.20 -7.62
CA ALA A 784 -37.10 10.05 -6.51
C ALA A 784 -38.32 10.89 -6.91
N GLU A 785 -39.27 10.99 -6.00
CA GLU A 785 -40.42 11.90 -6.10
C GLU A 785 -40.45 12.81 -4.88
N GLU A 786 -41.11 13.95 -5.03
CA GLU A 786 -41.27 14.91 -3.94
C GLU A 786 -42.05 14.28 -2.78
N SER A 787 -41.74 14.71 -1.55
CA SER A 787 -42.40 14.14 -0.37
C SER A 787 -43.92 14.36 -0.43
N PRO A 788 -44.76 13.34 -0.16
CA PRO A 788 -46.22 13.51 -0.05
C PRO A 788 -46.63 14.54 1.00
N ASP A 789 -45.77 14.77 2.00
CA ASP A 789 -46.00 15.70 3.10
C ASP A 789 -45.79 17.17 2.69
N GLY A 790 -45.41 17.45 1.44
CA GLY A 790 -45.19 18.80 0.91
C GLY A 790 -43.86 19.45 1.32
N ASP A 791 -43.00 18.73 2.04
CA ASP A 791 -41.67 19.18 2.42
C ASP A 791 -40.69 19.03 1.24
N SER A 792 -40.34 20.15 0.60
CA SER A 792 -39.39 20.19 -0.53
C SER A 792 -37.94 19.84 -0.16
N SER A 793 -37.62 19.77 1.14
CA SER A 793 -36.31 19.35 1.63
C SER A 793 -36.15 17.83 1.70
N LYS A 794 -37.23 17.07 1.50
CA LYS A 794 -37.25 15.60 1.56
C LYS A 794 -37.82 15.00 0.28
N CYS A 795 -37.40 13.77 -0.02
CA CYS A 795 -37.96 13.00 -1.12
C CYS A 795 -38.25 11.55 -0.73
N ARG A 796 -39.18 10.94 -1.46
CA ARG A 796 -39.38 9.50 -1.41
C ARG A 796 -38.52 8.87 -2.48
N PHE A 797 -37.48 8.16 -2.05
CA PHE A 797 -36.54 7.47 -2.92
C PHE A 797 -36.95 6.01 -3.11
N THR A 798 -36.88 5.52 -4.35
CA THR A 798 -37.16 4.13 -4.71
C THR A 798 -36.05 3.60 -5.60
N TRP A 799 -35.45 2.47 -5.20
CA TRP A 799 -34.53 1.71 -6.05
C TRP A 799 -35.17 0.39 -6.45
N ILE A 800 -35.39 0.20 -7.76
CA ILE A 800 -35.83 -1.05 -8.38
C ILE A 800 -34.60 -1.77 -8.95
N LEU A 801 -34.43 -3.03 -8.55
CA LEU A 801 -33.31 -3.89 -8.95
C LEU A 801 -33.84 -5.20 -9.55
N ASN A 802 -33.57 -5.38 -10.84
CA ASN A 802 -33.73 -6.64 -11.55
C ASN A 802 -32.35 -7.11 -12.01
N THR A 803 -31.77 -8.11 -11.33
CA THR A 803 -30.40 -8.55 -11.60
C THR A 803 -30.28 -10.07 -11.62
N ASN A 804 -29.56 -10.56 -12.63
CA ASN A 804 -29.12 -11.93 -12.75
C ASN A 804 -27.62 -11.99 -12.46
N LEU A 805 -27.27 -12.47 -11.27
CA LEU A 805 -25.88 -12.59 -10.82
C LEU A 805 -25.09 -13.71 -11.52
N LYS A 806 -25.78 -14.55 -12.31
CA LYS A 806 -25.28 -15.77 -12.96
C LYS A 806 -24.57 -16.75 -12.01
N GLY A 807 -24.25 -17.92 -12.54
CA GLY A 807 -23.58 -19.02 -11.81
C GLY A 807 -24.55 -19.98 -11.13
N TRP A 808 -23.99 -20.97 -10.44
CA TRP A 808 -24.74 -22.04 -9.76
C TRP A 808 -25.04 -21.65 -8.32
N LEU A 809 -25.92 -20.67 -8.12
CA LEU A 809 -26.32 -20.16 -6.81
C LEU A 809 -27.79 -20.51 -6.49
N PRO A 810 -28.12 -20.95 -5.26
CA PRO A 810 -29.50 -21.12 -4.84
C PRO A 810 -30.27 -19.79 -4.86
N GLN A 811 -31.45 -19.75 -5.48
CA GLN A 811 -32.24 -18.50 -5.61
C GLN A 811 -32.54 -17.83 -4.26
N LYS A 812 -32.83 -18.62 -3.21
CA LYS A 812 -33.05 -18.09 -1.86
C LYS A 812 -31.84 -17.32 -1.30
N LEU A 813 -30.63 -17.76 -1.64
CA LEU A 813 -29.39 -17.10 -1.21
C LEU A 813 -29.20 -15.78 -1.98
N VAL A 814 -29.45 -15.82 -3.29
CA VAL A 814 -29.43 -14.61 -4.15
C VAL A 814 -30.42 -13.59 -3.60
N ASP A 815 -31.67 -14.00 -3.38
CA ASP A 815 -32.73 -13.12 -2.92
C ASP A 815 -32.37 -12.46 -1.58
N ARG A 816 -31.92 -13.25 -0.59
CA ARG A 816 -31.51 -12.73 0.72
C ARG A 816 -30.34 -11.75 0.61
N SER A 817 -29.38 -12.03 -0.28
CA SER A 817 -28.24 -11.14 -0.51
C SER A 817 -28.66 -9.82 -1.14
N LEU A 818 -29.55 -9.86 -2.13
CA LEU A 818 -30.08 -8.67 -2.80
C LEU A 818 -30.89 -7.79 -1.84
N SER A 819 -31.77 -8.37 -1.01
CA SER A 819 -32.48 -7.60 0.03
C SER A 819 -31.51 -6.92 1.01
N THR A 820 -30.45 -7.63 1.41
CA THR A 820 -29.42 -7.06 2.28
C THR A 820 -28.64 -5.93 1.60
N ALA A 821 -28.34 -6.07 0.30
CA ALA A 821 -27.68 -5.05 -0.49
C ALA A 821 -28.52 -3.78 -0.63
N LEU A 822 -29.84 -3.90 -0.87
CA LEU A 822 -30.77 -2.77 -0.93
C LEU A 822 -30.79 -1.98 0.39
N ILE A 823 -30.87 -2.69 1.53
CA ILE A 823 -30.89 -2.07 2.86
C ILE A 823 -29.55 -1.36 3.15
N ASN A 824 -28.44 -2.02 2.87
CA ASN A 824 -27.11 -1.44 3.09
C ASN A 824 -26.87 -0.22 2.20
N PHE A 825 -27.39 -0.22 0.98
CA PHE A 825 -27.32 0.95 0.10
C PHE A 825 -28.04 2.16 0.70
N MET A 826 -29.26 1.98 1.21
CA MET A 826 -30.00 3.07 1.88
C MET A 826 -29.24 3.61 3.09
N PHE A 827 -28.59 2.74 3.87
CA PHE A 827 -27.74 3.14 4.99
C PHE A 827 -26.53 3.97 4.53
N TYR A 828 -25.80 3.51 3.51
CA TYR A 828 -24.64 4.23 2.99
C TYR A 828 -25.01 5.57 2.34
N LEU A 829 -26.14 5.61 1.63
CA LEU A 829 -26.66 6.81 0.99
C LEU A 829 -26.97 7.90 2.03
N ARG A 830 -27.73 7.56 3.08
CA ARG A 830 -28.06 8.51 4.17
C ARG A 830 -26.81 9.03 4.87
N LYS A 831 -25.91 8.12 5.26
CA LYS A 831 -24.65 8.50 5.92
C LYS A 831 -23.84 9.48 5.07
N HIS A 832 -23.78 9.24 3.76
CA HIS A 832 -23.04 10.11 2.85
C HIS A 832 -23.69 11.49 2.71
N LEU A 833 -25.01 11.56 2.59
CA LEU A 833 -25.74 12.83 2.55
C LEU A 833 -25.56 13.63 3.85
N ASP A 834 -25.58 12.98 5.01
CA ASP A 834 -25.33 13.63 6.31
C ASP A 834 -23.91 14.21 6.41
N GLU A 835 -22.92 13.53 5.83
CA GLU A 835 -21.54 14.02 5.74
C GLU A 835 -21.41 15.17 4.75
N TYR A 836 -22.08 15.09 3.60
CA TYR A 836 -22.11 16.15 2.59
C TYR A 836 -22.73 17.44 3.16
N GLN A 837 -23.90 17.35 3.79
CA GLN A 837 -24.60 18.49 4.39
C GLN A 837 -23.77 19.16 5.50
N ARG A 838 -23.10 18.37 6.35
CA ARG A 838 -22.19 18.89 7.37
C ARG A 838 -21.00 19.67 6.78
N ASN A 839 -20.41 19.17 5.70
CA ASN A 839 -19.29 19.83 5.04
C ASN A 839 -19.71 21.09 4.27
N THR A 840 -20.96 21.20 3.82
CA THR A 840 -21.48 22.42 3.16
C THR A 840 -21.98 23.49 4.14
N ALA A 841 -22.22 23.13 5.41
CA ALA A 841 -22.67 24.06 6.46
C ALA A 841 -21.51 24.73 7.23
N THR A 842 -20.28 24.23 7.05
CA THR A 842 -19.01 24.80 7.55
C THR A 842 -18.29 25.55 6.45
#